data_AF-A0A1Q6RFW0-F1
#
_entry.id   AF-A0A1Q6RFW0-F1
#
_cell.length_a   1.000
_cell.length_b   1.000
_cell.length_c   1.000
_cell.angle_alpha   90.00
_cell.angle_beta   90.00
_cell.angle_gamma   90.00
#
_symmetry.space_group_name_H-M   'P 1'
#
loop_
_entity.id
_entity.type
_entity.pdbx_description
1 polymer ?
#
loop_
_entity_poly.entity_id
_entity_poly.type
_entity_poly.pdbx_seq_one_letter_code
_entity_poly.pdbx_strand_id
1 'polypeptide(L)'
;MDALIKTINTYSGYDELWADGRLYIKYYGAAEHEVLFDGRHWQPAEAVSEAARLYLGSAAEVLDAADKCEQFKYPVGRIYEFLPEARDRLLPAELFRLLMDDKGLGIDEAISVLVRTFGKALCGMAEIEPLQELQPRTAFLDKLLRDELKIRQLAFHDSYDASFRSPLGAVEEGEPIELSIASFGGVTDALLCVYGDDFSQEHSMRRAGDMFTAQFIAPSPAALFYKFKINGEHFLCPDDDGHSSRVCSGGEGFRLTVYKRGFKTPEKFCRSIMYQIFPDRFGFSDDGAAQAGIEYHRRLGQTPEMHGSIAEPVKWQPRPGEKDYAPDDFYGGTLKGIAKKLPYLKALGIGTLYLNPIVEARSNHRYDTSNYENVDPILGSVDDYVNLCTEAERLGIEVINDGVFSHTGADSIYFDRFGSYGGVGAHASKASPYFNWFDFRSFPDDYRCWWNFKDLPEVNEEDASWQDYIIRAENSIVKLWLRRGSSGWRLDVADELPDDVLALIRDAAKAEKPDCAIIGEVWEDAVLKVSYGHRRNYALGYALDSVMNYPFRSAVISFARGESDAFALRDFLLSQQHNYPKPMYMALMNLLSSHDVERLHSALGASESLKALDRARQASFSLTPEQSARADRLQMLCAVVQYCTPGVPCLYYGDEECLDGAGDPFNRAPFEPSGKGLHNFYAKLGEIRNGSEALMSGEAEFSAAGPDVLIIRRSSESDCIVCVINRGSAEFKLRESGLVPLLGCSRNGLVPPCSAEIFKFT
;
A
#
# COMPACT_ATOMS: atom_id res chain seq x y z
N MET A 1 -6.64 38.43 1.16
CA MET A 1 -7.70 37.41 1.02
C MET A 1 -8.80 37.85 1.94
N ASP A 2 -9.98 38.07 1.37
CA ASP A 2 -11.17 38.47 2.13
C ASP A 2 -11.54 37.34 3.10
N ALA A 3 -12.05 37.69 4.28
CA ALA A 3 -12.56 36.70 5.23
C ALA A 3 -13.70 35.93 4.54
N LEU A 4 -13.74 34.60 4.69
CA LEU A 4 -14.93 33.85 4.26
C LEU A 4 -16.04 34.20 5.24
N ILE A 5 -17.14 34.74 4.71
CA ILE A 5 -18.31 35.16 5.48
C ILE A 5 -19.47 34.25 5.09
N LYS A 6 -20.20 33.73 6.09
CA LYS A 6 -21.47 33.03 5.91
C LYS A 6 -22.55 33.73 6.74
N THR A 7 -23.76 33.75 6.20
CA THR A 7 -24.95 34.21 6.92
C THR A 7 -25.66 33.00 7.49
N ILE A 8 -25.85 32.98 8.81
CA ILE A 8 -26.59 31.94 9.52
C ILE A 8 -27.90 32.52 10.02
N ASN A 9 -28.99 31.78 9.78
CA ASN A 9 -30.31 32.13 10.25
C ASN A 9 -30.60 31.46 11.61
N THR A 10 -31.11 32.26 12.53
CA THR A 10 -31.79 31.80 13.74
C THR A 10 -33.29 32.04 13.58
N TYR A 11 -34.13 31.22 14.20
CA TYR A 11 -35.59 31.35 14.09
C TYR A 11 -36.22 31.41 15.47
N SER A 12 -37.19 32.30 15.69
CA SER A 12 -37.90 32.38 16.96
C SER A 12 -39.03 31.34 17.11
N GLY A 13 -39.34 30.58 16.05
CA GLY A 13 -40.36 29.54 16.08
C GLY A 13 -40.45 28.72 14.79
N TYR A 14 -41.17 27.60 14.88
CA TYR A 14 -41.41 26.68 13.77
C TYR A 14 -42.77 25.99 13.91
N ASP A 15 -43.36 25.58 12.78
CA ASP A 15 -44.54 24.71 12.72
C ASP A 15 -44.18 23.38 12.04
N GLU A 16 -44.77 22.28 12.52
CA GLU A 16 -44.67 20.95 11.91
C GLU A 16 -45.83 20.68 10.95
N LEU A 17 -45.51 20.28 9.72
CA LEU A 17 -46.46 19.97 8.66
C LEU A 17 -46.24 18.54 8.16
N TRP A 18 -47.20 17.65 8.42
CA TRP A 18 -47.19 16.29 7.89
C TRP A 18 -47.90 16.23 6.54
N ALA A 19 -47.18 15.88 5.48
CA ALA A 19 -47.72 15.72 4.13
C ALA A 19 -46.98 14.60 3.37
N ASP A 20 -47.69 13.83 2.55
CA ASP A 20 -47.12 12.76 1.71
C ASP A 20 -46.23 11.75 2.47
N GLY A 21 -46.56 11.48 3.74
CA GLY A 21 -45.79 10.59 4.61
C GLY A 21 -44.46 11.17 5.11
N ARG A 22 -44.22 12.47 4.94
CA ARG A 22 -43.02 13.18 5.38
C ARG A 22 -43.38 14.35 6.31
N LEU A 23 -42.48 14.64 7.25
CA LEU A 23 -42.54 15.82 8.11
C LEU A 23 -41.81 16.98 7.42
N TYR A 24 -42.48 18.11 7.30
CA TYR A 24 -41.92 19.37 6.83
C TYR A 24 -41.90 20.38 7.97
N ILE A 25 -40.82 21.14 8.09
CA ILE A 25 -40.68 22.18 9.11
C ILE A 25 -40.80 23.55 8.46
N LYS A 26 -41.73 24.37 8.96
CA LYS A 26 -41.90 25.75 8.52
C LYS A 26 -41.40 26.70 9.58
N TYR A 27 -40.26 27.33 9.34
CA TYR A 27 -39.64 28.30 10.24
C TYR A 27 -40.23 29.72 10.09
N TYR A 28 -40.25 30.49 11.18
CA TYR A 28 -40.63 31.90 11.19
C TYR A 28 -39.86 32.71 12.23
N GLY A 29 -39.88 34.05 12.08
CA GLY A 29 -39.11 34.96 12.95
C GLY A 29 -37.60 34.84 12.75
N ALA A 30 -37.16 34.89 11.48
CA ALA A 30 -35.74 34.78 11.13
C ALA A 30 -34.94 36.00 11.60
N ALA A 31 -33.77 35.76 12.16
CA ALA A 31 -32.71 36.75 12.36
C ALA A 31 -31.41 36.24 11.73
N GLU A 32 -30.70 37.14 11.05
CA GLU A 32 -29.48 36.87 10.31
C GLU A 32 -28.26 37.25 11.12
N HIS A 33 -27.28 36.34 11.18
CA HIS A 33 -26.00 36.56 11.85
C HIS A 33 -24.85 36.30 10.87
N GLU A 34 -23.90 37.22 10.82
CA GLU A 34 -22.67 37.01 10.07
C GLU A 34 -21.65 36.20 10.88
N VAL A 35 -21.09 35.19 10.24
CA VAL A 35 -20.07 34.30 10.83
C VAL A 35 -18.86 34.30 9.91
N LEU A 36 -17.67 34.49 10.49
CA LEU A 36 -16.40 34.65 9.80
C LEU A 36 -15.54 33.41 10.02
N PHE A 37 -14.89 32.92 8.96
CA PHE A 37 -13.88 31.87 9.09
C PHE A 37 -12.52 32.48 9.40
N ASP A 38 -11.98 32.23 10.59
CA ASP A 38 -10.66 32.73 11.01
C ASP A 38 -9.48 31.94 10.41
N GLY A 39 -9.80 30.90 9.64
CA GLY A 39 -8.86 29.98 9.04
C GLY A 39 -8.72 28.64 9.73
N ARG A 40 -9.35 28.48 10.88
CA ARG A 40 -9.50 27.20 11.59
C ARG A 40 -10.95 26.92 11.95
N HIS A 41 -11.69 27.95 12.37
CA HIS A 41 -13.06 27.81 12.85
C HIS A 41 -13.94 28.97 12.37
N TRP A 42 -15.24 28.71 12.28
CA TRP A 42 -16.24 29.76 12.10
C TRP A 42 -16.58 30.44 13.43
N GLN A 43 -16.52 31.78 13.46
CA GLN A 43 -16.84 32.59 14.64
C GLN A 43 -17.79 33.76 14.30
N PRO A 44 -18.76 34.10 15.16
CA PRO A 44 -19.64 35.25 14.93
C PRO A 44 -18.85 36.55 14.75
N ALA A 45 -19.28 37.39 13.81
CA ALA A 45 -18.69 38.70 13.57
C ALA A 45 -18.99 39.70 14.72
N GLU A 46 -20.08 39.47 15.44
CA GLU A 46 -20.56 40.30 16.53
C GLU A 46 -20.37 39.65 17.92
N ALA A 47 -20.42 40.48 18.96
CA ALA A 47 -20.33 40.00 20.33
C ALA A 47 -21.64 39.33 20.75
N VAL A 48 -21.64 38.00 20.82
CA VAL A 48 -22.78 37.18 21.24
C VAL A 48 -22.51 36.43 22.55
N SER A 49 -23.57 35.86 23.14
CA SER A 49 -23.46 34.95 24.29
C SER A 49 -22.67 33.68 23.92
N GLU A 50 -22.17 32.96 24.92
CA GLU A 50 -21.40 31.73 24.69
C GLU A 50 -22.22 30.65 23.97
N ALA A 51 -23.48 30.46 24.37
CA ALA A 51 -24.37 29.52 23.71
C ALA A 51 -24.69 29.92 22.25
N ALA A 52 -24.87 31.22 21.99
CA ALA A 52 -25.05 31.70 20.63
C ALA A 52 -23.78 31.53 19.79
N ARG A 53 -22.59 31.74 20.37
CA ARG A 53 -21.32 31.46 19.69
C ARG A 53 -21.19 29.99 19.31
N LEU A 54 -21.50 29.08 20.23
CA LEU A 54 -21.47 27.65 20.00
C LEU A 54 -22.44 27.23 18.88
N TYR A 55 -23.68 27.73 18.94
CA TYR A 55 -24.69 27.46 17.91
C TYR A 55 -24.27 28.01 16.53
N LEU A 56 -23.96 29.30 16.44
CA LEU A 56 -23.64 29.95 15.17
C LEU A 56 -22.38 29.35 14.52
N GLY A 57 -21.36 29.03 15.32
CA GLY A 57 -20.17 28.32 14.85
C GLY A 57 -20.50 26.92 14.34
N SER A 58 -21.28 26.15 15.11
CA SER A 58 -21.69 24.78 14.71
C SER A 58 -22.54 24.78 13.44
N ALA A 59 -23.51 25.69 13.35
CA ALA A 59 -24.37 25.83 12.18
C ALA A 59 -23.56 26.20 10.93
N ALA A 60 -22.57 27.10 11.07
CA ALA A 60 -21.69 27.46 9.97
C ALA A 60 -20.79 26.30 9.51
N GLU A 61 -20.20 25.54 10.43
CA GLU A 61 -19.39 24.34 10.11
C GLU A 61 -20.22 23.26 9.43
N VAL A 62 -21.40 22.95 9.98
CA VAL A 62 -22.32 21.92 9.47
C VAL A 62 -22.87 22.31 8.09
N LEU A 63 -23.23 23.59 7.90
CA LEU A 63 -23.69 24.08 6.60
C LEU A 63 -22.55 24.08 5.57
N ASP A 64 -21.33 24.49 5.96
CA ASP A 64 -20.16 24.43 5.08
C ASP A 64 -19.84 23.00 4.64
N ALA A 65 -19.92 22.03 5.56
CA ALA A 65 -19.75 20.62 5.25
C ALA A 65 -20.85 20.10 4.32
N ALA A 66 -22.11 20.50 4.53
CA ALA A 66 -23.22 20.14 3.66
C ALA A 66 -23.07 20.74 2.25
N ASP A 67 -22.66 22.00 2.14
CA ASP A 67 -22.36 22.66 0.86
C ASP A 67 -21.23 21.94 0.12
N LYS A 68 -20.19 21.49 0.84
CA LYS A 68 -19.09 20.68 0.28
C LYS A 68 -19.57 19.31 -0.19
N CYS A 69 -20.45 18.64 0.55
CA CYS A 69 -21.07 17.40 0.08
C CYS A 69 -21.76 17.63 -1.27
N GLU A 70 -22.52 18.70 -1.43
CA GLU A 70 -23.19 19.02 -2.70
C GLU A 70 -22.18 19.39 -3.80
N GLN A 71 -21.20 20.25 -3.49
CA GLN A 71 -20.16 20.70 -4.41
C GLN A 71 -19.38 19.52 -4.99
N PHE A 72 -18.99 18.57 -4.13
CA PHE A 72 -18.20 17.40 -4.50
C PHE A 72 -19.05 16.17 -4.84
N LYS A 73 -20.39 16.30 -4.82
CA LYS A 73 -21.36 15.21 -5.09
C LYS A 73 -21.21 14.00 -4.17
N TYR A 74 -20.89 14.24 -2.90
CA TYR A 74 -20.90 13.21 -1.86
C TYR A 74 -22.30 13.03 -1.28
N PRO A 75 -22.69 11.81 -0.92
CA PRO A 75 -23.90 11.60 -0.15
C PRO A 75 -23.76 12.30 1.21
N VAL A 76 -24.85 12.92 1.68
CA VAL A 76 -24.85 13.63 2.97
C VAL A 76 -24.53 12.71 4.16
N GLY A 77 -24.74 11.40 4.02
CA GLY A 77 -24.30 10.41 5.01
C GLY A 77 -22.78 10.42 5.27
N ARG A 78 -21.98 10.98 4.35
CA ARG A 78 -20.53 11.17 4.48
C ARG A 78 -20.12 12.59 4.86
N ILE A 79 -21.03 13.40 5.40
CA ILE A 79 -20.74 14.78 5.84
C ILE A 79 -19.59 14.87 6.85
N TYR A 80 -19.35 13.81 7.62
CA TYR A 80 -18.22 13.71 8.54
C TYR A 80 -16.85 13.92 7.88
N GLU A 81 -16.71 13.62 6.58
CA GLU A 81 -15.46 13.82 5.83
C GLU A 81 -15.11 15.29 5.63
N PHE A 82 -16.10 16.19 5.71
CA PHE A 82 -15.93 17.62 5.49
C PHE A 82 -15.99 18.45 6.77
N LEU A 83 -16.30 17.80 7.89
CA LEU A 83 -16.28 18.42 9.22
C LEU A 83 -14.85 18.46 9.77
N PRO A 84 -14.52 19.46 10.62
CA PRO A 84 -13.21 19.54 11.27
C PRO A 84 -12.94 18.32 12.15
N GLU A 85 -11.67 18.01 12.44
CA GLU A 85 -11.29 16.89 13.32
C GLU A 85 -11.80 17.08 14.76
N ALA A 86 -11.79 18.31 15.28
CA ALA A 86 -12.27 18.67 16.62
C ALA A 86 -13.81 18.76 16.67
N ARG A 87 -14.48 17.64 16.40
CA ARG A 87 -15.95 17.53 16.32
C ARG A 87 -16.65 17.65 17.68
N ASP A 88 -15.93 17.42 18.77
CA ASP A 88 -16.40 17.57 20.14
C ASP A 88 -16.84 19.01 20.49
N ARG A 89 -16.46 19.99 19.66
CA ARG A 89 -16.85 21.39 19.79
C ARG A 89 -18.12 21.77 19.03
N LEU A 90 -18.68 20.86 18.24
CA LEU A 90 -19.88 21.12 17.45
C LEU A 90 -21.11 20.60 18.18
N LEU A 91 -22.26 21.23 17.92
CA LEU A 91 -23.56 20.78 18.43
C LEU A 91 -24.10 19.60 17.59
N PRO A 92 -24.22 18.38 18.16
CA PRO A 92 -24.79 17.25 17.43
C PRO A 92 -26.24 17.51 17.01
N ALA A 93 -27.01 18.21 17.84
CA ALA A 93 -28.39 18.57 17.56
C ALA A 93 -28.54 19.45 16.31
N GLU A 94 -27.54 20.28 15.98
CA GLU A 94 -27.61 21.12 14.78
C GLU A 94 -27.33 20.30 13.51
N LEU A 95 -26.38 19.36 13.56
CA LEU A 95 -26.24 18.40 12.48
C LEU A 95 -27.51 17.55 12.32
N PHE A 96 -28.13 17.15 13.43
CA PHE A 96 -29.38 16.40 13.41
C PHE A 96 -30.50 17.17 12.72
N ARG A 97 -30.64 18.46 13.06
CA ARG A 97 -31.59 19.39 12.43
C ARG A 97 -31.36 19.48 10.93
N LEU A 98 -30.12 19.74 10.49
CA LEU A 98 -29.81 19.84 9.06
C LEU A 98 -30.15 18.54 8.32
N LEU A 99 -29.75 17.38 8.87
CA LEU A 99 -30.00 16.09 8.23
C LEU A 99 -31.49 15.78 8.08
N MET A 100 -32.30 16.05 9.11
CA MET A 100 -33.74 15.77 9.09
C MET A 100 -34.52 16.83 8.31
N ASP A 101 -34.36 18.10 8.68
CA ASP A 101 -35.23 19.17 8.21
C ASP A 101 -34.82 19.68 6.83
N ASP A 102 -33.50 19.83 6.57
CA ASP A 102 -33.00 20.41 5.33
C ASP A 102 -32.69 19.34 4.26
N LYS A 103 -32.29 18.13 4.69
CA LYS A 103 -31.89 17.03 3.79
C LYS A 103 -32.91 15.89 3.74
N GLY A 104 -33.91 15.89 4.63
CA GLY A 104 -35.04 14.96 4.57
C GLY A 104 -34.72 13.53 4.97
N LEU A 105 -33.64 13.30 5.74
CA LEU A 105 -33.30 11.96 6.22
C LEU A 105 -34.30 11.47 7.27
N GLY A 106 -34.53 10.16 7.28
CA GLY A 106 -35.25 9.51 8.38
C GLY A 106 -34.46 9.60 9.69
N ILE A 107 -35.17 9.52 10.82
CA ILE A 107 -34.54 9.61 12.15
C ILE A 107 -33.44 8.56 12.35
N ASP A 108 -33.65 7.33 11.87
CA ASP A 108 -32.69 6.23 11.99
C ASP A 108 -31.41 6.51 11.21
N GLU A 109 -31.54 6.98 9.97
CA GLU A 109 -30.41 7.35 9.10
C GLU A 109 -29.63 8.52 9.69
N ALA A 110 -30.33 9.56 10.14
CA ALA A 110 -29.70 10.74 10.72
C ALA A 110 -28.95 10.40 12.02
N ILE A 111 -29.52 9.56 12.90
CA ILE A 111 -28.81 9.08 14.10
C ILE A 111 -27.58 8.24 13.75
N SER A 112 -27.65 7.40 12.72
CA SER A 112 -26.48 6.64 12.26
C SER A 112 -25.34 7.57 11.84
N VAL A 113 -25.65 8.65 11.10
CA VAL A 113 -24.66 9.66 10.70
C VAL A 113 -24.10 10.41 11.92
N LEU A 114 -24.93 10.72 12.92
CA LEU A 114 -24.48 11.36 14.16
C LEU A 114 -23.53 10.48 14.95
N VAL A 115 -23.88 9.19 15.14
CA VAL A 115 -23.02 8.22 15.85
C VAL A 115 -21.67 8.10 15.14
N ARG A 116 -21.69 7.99 13.81
CA ARG A 116 -20.47 7.97 12.98
C ARG A 116 -19.66 9.27 13.10
N THR A 117 -20.31 10.41 13.17
CA THR A 117 -19.65 11.72 13.19
C THR A 117 -19.00 12.03 14.54
N PHE A 118 -19.73 11.80 15.62
CA PHE A 118 -19.38 12.26 16.96
C PHE A 118 -18.83 11.14 17.87
N GLY A 119 -19.09 9.87 17.56
CA GLY A 119 -18.60 8.73 18.33
C GLY A 119 -18.89 8.87 19.83
N LYS A 120 -17.85 8.72 20.67
CA LYS A 120 -17.96 8.87 22.13
C LYS A 120 -18.39 10.27 22.60
N ALA A 121 -18.30 11.31 21.78
CA ALA A 121 -18.72 12.65 22.18
C ALA A 121 -20.25 12.75 22.41
N LEU A 122 -21.02 11.76 21.95
CA LEU A 122 -22.45 11.63 22.27
C LEU A 122 -22.72 11.06 23.67
N CYS A 123 -21.72 10.47 24.34
CA CYS A 123 -21.87 10.00 25.71
C CYS A 123 -21.94 11.20 26.67
N GLY A 124 -22.91 11.17 27.59
CA GLY A 124 -23.02 12.21 28.63
C GLY A 124 -23.37 13.62 28.12
N MET A 125 -23.99 13.75 26.94
CA MET A 125 -24.44 15.04 26.41
C MET A 125 -25.26 15.83 27.44
N ALA A 126 -24.76 17.01 27.79
CA ALA A 126 -25.43 17.95 28.69
C ALA A 126 -26.47 18.79 27.95
N GLU A 127 -27.48 19.24 28.67
CA GLU A 127 -28.47 20.17 28.15
C GLU A 127 -27.87 21.58 27.96
N ILE A 128 -28.23 22.23 26.86
CA ILE A 128 -27.69 23.55 26.50
C ILE A 128 -28.83 24.59 26.57
N GLU A 129 -29.07 25.11 27.76
CA GLU A 129 -30.03 26.21 28.02
C GLU A 129 -29.27 27.54 27.87
N PRO A 130 -29.35 28.21 26.69
CA PRO A 130 -30.59 28.81 26.22
C PRO A 130 -30.86 28.60 24.70
N LEU A 131 -30.49 27.44 24.12
CA LEU A 131 -30.77 27.17 22.70
C LEU A 131 -32.25 27.36 22.33
N GLN A 132 -33.17 27.17 23.28
CA GLN A 132 -34.60 27.35 23.08
C GLN A 132 -34.98 28.75 22.59
N GLU A 133 -34.29 29.80 23.06
CA GLU A 133 -34.57 31.19 22.66
C GLU A 133 -33.96 31.54 21.30
N LEU A 134 -32.87 30.86 20.93
CA LEU A 134 -32.09 31.14 19.72
C LEU A 134 -32.54 30.30 18.52
N GLN A 135 -32.72 29.00 18.73
CA GLN A 135 -33.14 28.03 17.72
C GLN A 135 -33.98 26.91 18.38
N PRO A 136 -35.30 27.13 18.57
CA PRO A 136 -36.17 26.23 19.31
C PRO A 136 -36.27 24.83 18.70
N ARG A 137 -36.10 24.71 17.37
CA ARG A 137 -36.11 23.41 16.70
C ARG A 137 -34.87 22.58 17.04
N THR A 138 -33.69 23.19 17.06
CA THR A 138 -32.44 22.53 17.49
C THR A 138 -32.52 22.14 18.96
N ALA A 139 -33.09 22.98 19.82
CA ALA A 139 -33.31 22.65 21.24
C ALA A 139 -34.26 21.44 21.42
N PHE A 140 -35.35 21.38 20.64
CA PHE A 140 -36.24 20.22 20.61
C PHE A 140 -35.51 18.95 20.16
N LEU A 141 -34.74 19.02 19.07
CA LEU A 141 -34.00 17.89 18.52
C LEU A 141 -32.85 17.44 19.43
N ASP A 142 -32.25 18.34 20.20
CA ASP A 142 -31.28 17.98 21.24
C ASP A 142 -31.90 17.06 22.28
N LYS A 143 -33.08 17.43 22.79
CA LYS A 143 -33.84 16.58 23.73
C LYS A 143 -34.22 15.25 23.08
N LEU A 144 -34.76 15.28 21.86
CA LEU A 144 -35.13 14.07 21.13
C LEU A 144 -33.91 13.14 20.96
N LEU A 145 -32.77 13.67 20.53
CA LEU A 145 -31.54 12.91 20.36
C LEU A 145 -31.09 12.25 21.67
N ARG A 146 -31.08 13.00 22.78
CA ARG A 146 -30.73 12.47 24.11
C ARG A 146 -31.67 11.34 24.55
N ASP A 147 -32.95 11.42 24.24
CA ASP A 147 -33.94 10.39 24.57
C ASP A 147 -33.79 9.16 23.66
N GLU A 148 -33.61 9.36 22.35
CA GLU A 148 -33.40 8.28 21.38
C GLU A 148 -32.12 7.49 21.67
N LEU A 149 -31.01 8.17 22.00
CA LEU A 149 -29.74 7.53 22.34
C LEU A 149 -29.86 6.57 23.54
N LYS A 150 -30.70 6.91 24.53
CA LYS A 150 -30.93 6.08 25.73
C LYS A 150 -31.76 4.84 25.46
N ILE A 151 -32.69 4.92 24.50
CA ILE A 151 -33.65 3.84 24.21
C ILE A 151 -33.06 2.88 23.18
N ARG A 152 -32.31 3.39 22.21
CA ARG A 152 -31.75 2.59 21.12
C ARG A 152 -30.54 1.79 21.56
N GLN A 153 -30.39 0.59 21.01
CA GLN A 153 -29.24 -0.29 21.23
C GLN A 153 -28.04 0.16 20.38
N LEU A 154 -27.56 1.38 20.63
CA LEU A 154 -26.45 1.99 19.91
C LEU A 154 -25.17 1.99 20.75
N ALA A 155 -24.06 1.71 20.09
CA ALA A 155 -22.72 1.79 20.63
C ALA A 155 -21.74 2.26 19.55
N PHE A 156 -20.55 2.69 19.96
CA PHE A 156 -19.49 3.11 19.07
C PHE A 156 -18.14 2.52 19.47
N HIS A 157 -17.36 2.16 18.46
CA HIS A 157 -15.98 1.71 18.52
C HIS A 157 -15.23 2.32 17.34
N ASP A 158 -13.99 2.75 17.58
CA ASP A 158 -13.06 3.05 16.50
C ASP A 158 -11.75 2.32 16.77
N SER A 159 -11.40 1.40 15.88
CA SER A 159 -10.21 0.56 16.04
C SER A 159 -8.89 1.33 15.91
N TYR A 160 -8.93 2.59 15.44
CA TYR A 160 -7.75 3.46 15.30
C TYR A 160 -7.68 4.54 16.40
N ASP A 161 -8.65 4.60 17.33
CA ASP A 161 -8.62 5.51 18.48
C ASP A 161 -8.17 4.75 19.76
N ALA A 162 -7.10 5.26 20.37
CA ALA A 162 -6.46 4.66 21.56
C ALA A 162 -7.38 4.58 22.79
N SER A 163 -8.50 5.30 22.81
CA SER A 163 -9.51 5.19 23.85
C SER A 163 -10.41 3.96 23.73
N PHE A 164 -10.41 3.29 22.57
CA PHE A 164 -11.16 2.06 22.33
C PHE A 164 -10.29 0.83 22.16
N ARG A 165 -9.01 1.01 21.83
CA ARG A 165 -8.08 -0.09 21.58
C ARG A 165 -6.69 0.23 22.11
N SER A 166 -6.13 -0.69 22.89
CA SER A 166 -4.76 -0.61 23.38
C SER A 166 -4.10 -1.99 23.38
N PRO A 167 -2.91 -2.16 22.77
CA PRO A 167 -2.22 -1.18 21.91
C PRO A 167 -2.95 -0.97 20.57
N LEU A 168 -2.64 0.14 19.88
CA LEU A 168 -3.12 0.38 18.52
C LEU A 168 -2.40 -0.52 17.52
N GLY A 169 -3.12 -0.90 16.47
CA GLY A 169 -2.59 -1.67 15.35
C GLY A 169 -2.29 -3.14 15.65
N ALA A 170 -1.43 -3.76 14.84
CA ALA A 170 -0.99 -5.14 15.01
C ALA A 170 -0.18 -5.33 16.31
N VAL A 171 -0.31 -6.49 16.96
CA VAL A 171 0.20 -6.73 18.32
C VAL A 171 1.11 -7.96 18.40
N GLU A 172 2.06 -7.96 19.32
CA GLU A 172 2.91 -9.14 19.53
C GLU A 172 2.16 -10.26 20.26
N GLU A 173 2.51 -11.51 19.98
CA GLU A 173 2.04 -12.65 20.78
C GLU A 173 2.35 -12.44 22.27
N GLY A 174 1.39 -12.80 23.14
CA GLY A 174 1.51 -12.65 24.58
C GLY A 174 1.42 -11.21 25.10
N GLU A 175 1.15 -10.21 24.26
CA GLU A 175 0.89 -8.83 24.68
C GLU A 175 -0.56 -8.68 25.21
N PRO A 176 -0.81 -7.93 26.30
CA PRO A 176 -2.18 -7.66 26.75
C PRO A 176 -2.89 -6.71 25.77
N ILE A 177 -4.11 -7.07 25.38
CA ILE A 177 -4.98 -6.29 24.51
C ILE A 177 -6.19 -5.85 25.32
N GLU A 178 -6.53 -4.57 25.24
CA GLU A 178 -7.76 -3.99 25.73
C GLU A 178 -8.61 -3.48 24.56
N LEU A 179 -9.87 -3.92 24.51
CA LEU A 179 -10.85 -3.47 23.53
C LEU A 179 -12.12 -2.97 24.23
N SER A 180 -12.61 -1.81 23.79
CA SER A 180 -13.73 -1.12 24.41
C SER A 180 -14.75 -0.62 23.41
N ILE A 181 -15.99 -0.46 23.87
CA ILE A 181 -17.08 0.23 23.16
C ILE A 181 -17.66 1.32 24.07
N ALA A 182 -18.11 2.42 23.46
CA ALA A 182 -18.91 3.43 24.12
C ALA A 182 -20.40 3.12 23.90
N SER A 183 -21.18 3.06 24.97
CA SER A 183 -22.64 2.90 24.94
C SER A 183 -23.34 4.23 25.16
N PHE A 184 -24.48 4.41 24.49
CA PHE A 184 -25.30 5.61 24.65
C PHE A 184 -26.52 5.41 25.58
N GLY A 185 -26.58 4.27 26.28
CA GLY A 185 -27.59 3.97 27.30
C GLY A 185 -28.35 2.67 27.06
N GLY A 186 -28.80 2.42 25.82
CA GLY A 186 -29.61 1.24 25.48
C GLY A 186 -28.84 -0.08 25.38
N VAL A 187 -27.52 -0.07 25.58
CA VAL A 187 -26.70 -1.28 25.69
C VAL A 187 -26.48 -1.61 27.16
N THR A 188 -26.99 -2.76 27.57
CA THR A 188 -26.97 -3.24 28.96
C THR A 188 -25.94 -4.33 29.18
N ASP A 189 -25.65 -5.11 28.14
CA ASP A 189 -24.67 -6.20 28.14
C ASP A 189 -23.87 -6.20 26.84
N ALA A 190 -22.59 -6.59 26.92
CA ALA A 190 -21.72 -6.70 25.76
C ALA A 190 -20.72 -7.86 25.91
N LEU A 191 -20.52 -8.60 24.83
CA LEU A 191 -19.51 -9.64 24.68
C LEU A 191 -18.54 -9.24 23.56
N LEU A 192 -17.25 -9.37 23.81
CA LEU A 192 -16.22 -9.31 22.78
C LEU A 192 -16.06 -10.71 22.19
N CYS A 193 -16.26 -10.85 20.88
CA CYS A 193 -16.03 -12.08 20.13
C CYS A 193 -14.76 -11.94 19.29
N VAL A 194 -13.71 -12.70 19.58
CA VAL A 194 -12.44 -12.74 18.82
C VAL A 194 -12.34 -14.07 18.10
N TYR A 195 -12.06 -14.07 16.80
CA TYR A 195 -12.09 -15.28 15.98
C TYR A 195 -11.11 -15.23 14.79
N GLY A 196 -10.75 -16.40 14.28
CA GLY A 196 -9.91 -16.64 13.10
C GLY A 196 -10.21 -18.02 12.53
N ASP A 197 -9.34 -18.56 11.67
CA ASP A 197 -9.57 -19.86 11.02
C ASP A 197 -9.69 -21.00 12.04
N ASP A 198 -8.72 -21.11 12.95
CA ASP A 198 -8.66 -22.17 13.98
C ASP A 198 -8.75 -21.60 15.41
N PHE A 199 -9.27 -20.38 15.56
CA PHE A 199 -9.34 -19.67 16.83
C PHE A 199 -10.71 -19.05 17.05
N SER A 200 -11.27 -19.19 18.26
CA SER A 200 -12.47 -18.48 18.68
C SER A 200 -12.51 -18.34 20.19
N GLN A 201 -12.72 -17.13 20.68
CA GLN A 201 -12.90 -16.81 22.10
C GLN A 201 -13.96 -15.73 22.27
N GLU A 202 -14.70 -15.83 23.37
CA GLU A 202 -15.64 -14.81 23.81
C GLU A 202 -15.24 -14.30 25.19
N HIS A 203 -15.28 -12.99 25.37
CA HIS A 203 -14.95 -12.33 26.62
C HIS A 203 -16.12 -11.44 27.06
N SER A 204 -16.61 -11.65 28.27
CA SER A 204 -17.58 -10.75 28.88
C SER A 204 -16.94 -9.39 29.13
N MET A 205 -17.60 -8.32 28.69
CA MET A 205 -17.09 -6.97 28.88
C MET A 205 -17.54 -6.40 30.22
N ARG A 206 -16.62 -5.78 30.94
CA ARG A 206 -16.93 -5.06 32.18
C ARG A 206 -17.43 -3.66 31.84
N ARG A 207 -18.57 -3.28 32.43
CA ARG A 207 -19.11 -1.92 32.33
C ARG A 207 -18.48 -0.98 33.37
N ALA A 208 -18.06 0.20 32.92
CA ALA A 208 -17.62 1.32 33.76
C ALA A 208 -18.19 2.63 33.18
N GLY A 209 -19.26 3.15 33.79
CA GLY A 209 -20.01 4.27 33.23
C GLY A 209 -20.64 3.90 31.88
N ASP A 210 -20.29 4.68 30.86
CA ASP A 210 -20.74 4.51 29.47
C ASP A 210 -19.82 3.60 28.65
N MET A 211 -18.72 3.11 29.23
CA MET A 211 -17.79 2.23 28.54
C MET A 211 -17.99 0.76 28.92
N PHE A 212 -17.90 -0.12 27.95
CA PHE A 212 -17.70 -1.55 28.15
C PHE A 212 -16.32 -1.93 27.66
N THR A 213 -15.58 -2.70 28.46
CA THR A 213 -14.18 -3.04 28.19
C THR A 213 -13.92 -4.51 28.45
N ALA A 214 -13.17 -5.17 27.57
CA ALA A 214 -12.60 -6.49 27.79
C ALA A 214 -11.09 -6.47 27.59
N GLN A 215 -10.40 -7.27 28.39
CA GLN A 215 -8.96 -7.50 28.29
C GLN A 215 -8.69 -8.98 28.05
N PHE A 216 -7.74 -9.29 27.19
CA PHE A 216 -7.24 -10.64 26.95
C PHE A 216 -5.78 -10.59 26.52
N ILE A 217 -5.10 -11.74 26.53
CA ILE A 217 -3.72 -11.85 26.07
C ILE A 217 -3.73 -12.26 24.60
N ALA A 218 -2.95 -11.56 23.77
CA ALA A 218 -2.76 -11.89 22.38
C ALA A 218 -2.35 -13.38 22.24
N PRO A 219 -3.10 -14.18 21.45
CA PRO A 219 -2.82 -15.60 21.28
C PRO A 219 -1.54 -15.84 20.45
N SER A 220 -1.36 -17.07 19.96
CA SER A 220 -0.32 -17.35 18.97
C SER A 220 -0.52 -16.51 17.71
N PRO A 221 0.56 -16.19 16.96
CA PRO A 221 0.49 -15.37 15.76
C PRO A 221 -0.56 -15.88 14.77
N ALA A 222 -1.46 -14.98 14.38
CA ALA A 222 -2.58 -15.27 13.50
C ALA A 222 -3.18 -13.96 12.96
N ALA A 223 -3.81 -14.04 11.79
CA ALA A 223 -4.73 -13.00 11.34
C ALA A 223 -6.11 -13.27 11.93
N LEU A 224 -6.50 -12.47 12.92
CA LEU A 224 -7.76 -12.57 13.64
C LEU A 224 -8.69 -11.41 13.29
N PHE A 225 -9.93 -11.57 13.72
CA PHE A 225 -10.97 -10.58 13.67
C PHE A 225 -11.66 -10.48 15.02
N TYR A 226 -12.25 -9.33 15.31
CA TYR A 226 -13.11 -9.18 16.46
C TYR A 226 -14.36 -8.36 16.16
N LYS A 227 -15.42 -8.61 16.92
CA LYS A 227 -16.64 -7.81 16.92
C LYS A 227 -17.28 -7.84 18.30
N PHE A 228 -18.20 -6.92 18.54
CA PHE A 228 -18.88 -6.82 19.83
C PHE A 228 -20.33 -7.26 19.67
N LYS A 229 -20.76 -8.26 20.42
CA LYS A 229 -22.17 -8.66 20.50
C LYS A 229 -22.83 -7.85 21.61
N ILE A 230 -23.84 -7.05 21.27
CA ILE A 230 -24.54 -6.15 22.20
C ILE A 230 -25.94 -6.70 22.51
N ASN A 231 -26.29 -6.74 23.80
CA ASN A 231 -27.54 -7.28 24.34
C ASN A 231 -27.94 -8.68 23.83
N GLY A 232 -26.99 -9.46 23.31
CA GLY A 232 -27.23 -10.81 22.79
C GLY A 232 -27.87 -10.88 21.39
N GLU A 233 -28.29 -9.75 20.80
CA GLU A 233 -29.09 -9.71 19.56
C GLU A 233 -28.35 -9.11 18.36
N HIS A 234 -27.56 -8.07 18.59
CA HIS A 234 -26.90 -7.30 17.52
C HIS A 234 -25.38 -7.37 17.63
N PHE A 235 -24.71 -7.05 16.54
CA PHE A 235 -23.27 -6.89 16.51
C PHE A 235 -22.87 -5.44 16.24
N LEU A 236 -21.67 -5.09 16.70
CA LEU A 236 -20.96 -3.90 16.29
C LEU A 236 -19.81 -4.33 15.36
N CYS A 237 -19.95 -3.99 14.08
CA CYS A 237 -19.03 -4.35 12.99
C CYS A 237 -18.29 -3.10 12.47
N PRO A 238 -17.21 -3.25 11.70
CA PRO A 238 -16.64 -2.14 10.92
C PRO A 238 -17.66 -1.55 9.95
N ASP A 239 -17.58 -0.23 9.78
CA ASP A 239 -18.25 0.54 8.74
C ASP A 239 -17.41 0.55 7.44
N ASP A 240 -17.82 1.31 6.43
CA ASP A 240 -17.21 1.32 5.09
C ASP A 240 -15.72 1.78 5.07
N ASP A 241 -15.27 2.49 6.10
CA ASP A 241 -13.86 2.89 6.29
C ASP A 241 -12.98 1.77 6.87
N GLY A 242 -13.61 0.68 7.33
CA GLY A 242 -12.95 -0.48 7.93
C GLY A 242 -12.48 -0.29 9.38
N HIS A 243 -12.74 0.86 10.04
CA HIS A 243 -12.19 1.12 11.38
C HIS A 243 -13.16 1.70 12.40
N SER A 244 -14.05 2.65 12.05
CA SER A 244 -15.14 2.99 12.96
C SER A 244 -16.33 2.05 12.79
N SER A 245 -17.21 2.01 13.79
CA SER A 245 -18.23 0.99 13.89
C SER A 245 -19.60 1.39 13.39
N ARG A 246 -20.38 0.39 12.96
CA ARG A 246 -21.83 0.45 12.81
C ARG A 246 -22.51 -0.74 13.46
N VAL A 247 -23.78 -0.58 13.84
CA VAL A 247 -24.62 -1.70 14.30
C VAL A 247 -25.04 -2.56 13.10
N CYS A 248 -24.95 -3.87 13.23
CA CYS A 248 -25.17 -4.86 12.17
C CYS A 248 -25.92 -6.09 12.74
N SER A 249 -26.66 -6.80 11.89
CA SER A 249 -27.27 -8.11 12.22
C SER A 249 -26.31 -9.29 12.01
N GLY A 250 -25.14 -9.03 11.42
CA GLY A 250 -24.10 -9.98 11.06
C GLY A 250 -23.12 -9.29 10.11
N GLY A 251 -21.86 -9.73 10.09
CA GLY A 251 -20.80 -9.12 9.30
C GLY A 251 -19.41 -9.58 9.72
N GLU A 252 -18.43 -9.18 8.92
CA GLU A 252 -17.00 -9.32 9.24
C GLU A 252 -16.64 -8.44 10.45
N GLY A 253 -15.58 -8.82 11.15
CA GLY A 253 -15.08 -8.12 12.32
C GLY A 253 -13.97 -7.15 11.97
N PHE A 254 -13.63 -6.28 12.93
CA PHE A 254 -12.42 -5.47 12.89
C PHE A 254 -11.20 -6.37 12.84
N ARG A 255 -10.19 -5.97 12.07
CA ARG A 255 -8.94 -6.74 11.94
C ARG A 255 -8.10 -6.66 13.22
N LEU A 256 -7.54 -7.81 13.58
CA LEU A 256 -6.55 -7.95 14.66
C LEU A 256 -5.43 -8.88 14.18
N THR A 257 -4.29 -8.30 13.84
CA THR A 257 -3.11 -9.06 13.47
C THR A 257 -2.25 -9.32 14.70
N VAL A 258 -2.03 -10.59 15.01
CA VAL A 258 -1.09 -11.02 16.05
C VAL A 258 0.14 -11.58 15.38
N TYR A 259 1.33 -11.07 15.70
CA TYR A 259 2.59 -11.48 15.08
C TYR A 259 3.60 -12.00 16.10
N LYS A 260 4.59 -12.74 15.60
CA LYS A 260 5.63 -13.37 16.42
C LYS A 260 6.38 -12.34 17.26
N ARG A 261 6.55 -12.63 18.56
CA ARG A 261 7.23 -11.73 19.50
C ARG A 261 8.68 -11.51 19.08
N GLY A 262 9.12 -10.26 19.10
CA GLY A 262 10.50 -9.90 18.73
C GLY A 262 10.79 -10.05 17.24
N PHE A 263 9.76 -10.12 16.39
CA PHE A 263 9.93 -10.02 14.94
C PHE A 263 10.60 -8.68 14.59
N LYS A 264 11.64 -8.75 13.76
CA LYS A 264 12.43 -7.61 13.31
C LYS A 264 12.70 -7.73 11.82
N THR A 265 12.83 -6.58 11.18
CA THR A 265 13.23 -6.42 9.78
C THR A 265 14.55 -5.65 9.71
N PRO A 266 15.34 -5.78 8.62
CA PRO A 266 16.65 -5.14 8.54
C PRO A 266 16.55 -3.62 8.49
N GLU A 267 17.17 -2.94 9.45
CA GLU A 267 17.06 -1.49 9.61
C GLU A 267 17.57 -0.73 8.37
N LYS A 268 18.73 -1.13 7.83
CA LYS A 268 19.33 -0.49 6.66
C LYS A 268 18.42 -0.58 5.43
N PHE A 269 17.78 -1.72 5.24
CA PHE A 269 16.80 -1.92 4.17
C PHE A 269 15.59 -0.99 4.36
N CYS A 270 14.97 -0.97 5.54
CA CYS A 270 13.78 -0.16 5.85
C CYS A 270 14.00 1.35 5.61
N ARG A 271 15.23 1.83 5.81
CA ARG A 271 15.60 3.24 5.65
C ARG A 271 15.99 3.61 4.21
N SER A 272 16.18 2.63 3.35
CA SER A 272 16.72 2.83 2.00
C SER A 272 15.68 3.30 0.98
N ILE A 273 16.17 3.64 -0.21
CA ILE A 273 15.39 3.69 -1.44
C ILE A 273 15.87 2.52 -2.30
N MET A 274 14.92 1.71 -2.78
CA MET A 274 15.17 0.54 -3.61
C MET A 274 15.10 0.89 -5.10
N TYR A 275 15.93 0.24 -5.91
CA TYR A 275 15.92 0.34 -7.37
C TYR A 275 15.96 -1.05 -8.01
N GLN A 276 14.89 -1.43 -8.70
CA GLN A 276 14.75 -2.70 -9.41
C GLN A 276 15.37 -2.62 -10.81
N ILE A 277 16.24 -3.57 -11.13
CA ILE A 277 16.95 -3.67 -12.40
C ILE A 277 16.63 -4.99 -13.08
N PHE A 278 16.25 -4.92 -14.36
CA PHE A 278 16.24 -6.05 -15.27
C PHE A 278 17.62 -6.15 -15.97
N PRO A 279 18.49 -7.12 -15.63
CA PRO A 279 19.92 -7.06 -15.96
C PRO A 279 20.26 -6.91 -17.44
N ASP A 280 19.60 -7.66 -18.33
CA ASP A 280 19.85 -7.64 -19.78
C ASP A 280 19.54 -6.27 -20.42
N ARG A 281 18.74 -5.43 -19.76
CA ARG A 281 18.14 -4.22 -20.33
C ARG A 281 18.70 -2.93 -19.75
N PHE A 282 19.63 -2.97 -18.80
CA PHE A 282 20.02 -1.78 -18.04
C PHE A 282 21.44 -1.29 -18.28
N GLY A 283 22.46 -2.10 -18.01
CA GLY A 283 23.85 -1.66 -18.01
C GLY A 283 24.67 -2.44 -19.02
N PHE A 284 25.24 -1.77 -20.03
CA PHE A 284 25.96 -2.44 -21.12
C PHE A 284 27.49 -2.33 -20.95
N SER A 285 28.23 -3.34 -21.42
CA SER A 285 29.70 -3.32 -21.47
C SER A 285 30.26 -3.73 -22.83
N ASP A 286 31.29 -3.02 -23.28
CA ASP A 286 31.95 -3.24 -24.58
C ASP A 286 33.09 -4.26 -24.51
N ASP A 287 33.13 -5.09 -23.46
CA ASP A 287 34.21 -6.07 -23.23
C ASP A 287 33.95 -7.44 -23.89
N GLY A 288 32.85 -7.55 -24.64
CA GLY A 288 32.49 -8.77 -25.37
C GLY A 288 31.91 -9.89 -24.51
N ALA A 289 31.66 -9.65 -23.21
CA ALA A 289 31.13 -10.66 -22.29
C ALA A 289 29.78 -11.22 -22.76
N ALA A 290 28.83 -10.34 -23.11
CA ALA A 290 27.52 -10.74 -23.63
C ALA A 290 27.63 -11.61 -24.88
N GLN A 291 28.51 -11.23 -25.82
CA GLN A 291 28.74 -11.99 -27.05
C GLN A 291 29.32 -13.38 -26.77
N ALA A 292 30.27 -13.48 -25.83
CA ALA A 292 30.83 -14.76 -25.41
C ALA A 292 29.78 -15.65 -24.71
N GLY A 293 28.86 -15.06 -23.95
CA GLY A 293 27.71 -15.75 -23.35
C GLY A 293 26.72 -16.28 -24.38
N ILE A 294 26.40 -15.48 -25.41
CA ILE A 294 25.58 -15.92 -26.55
C ILE A 294 26.22 -17.13 -27.24
N GLU A 295 27.55 -17.12 -27.44
CA GLU A 295 28.26 -18.26 -28.01
C GLU A 295 28.27 -19.48 -27.08
N TYR A 296 28.31 -19.27 -25.77
CA TYR A 296 28.18 -20.35 -24.79
C TYR A 296 26.84 -21.08 -24.93
N HIS A 297 25.74 -20.35 -24.93
CA HIS A 297 24.39 -20.92 -25.09
C HIS A 297 24.20 -21.61 -26.46
N ARG A 298 24.78 -21.05 -27.54
CA ARG A 298 24.81 -21.73 -28.85
C ARG A 298 25.57 -23.05 -28.81
N ARG A 299 26.66 -23.15 -28.04
CA ARG A 299 27.39 -24.42 -27.86
C ARG A 299 26.58 -25.47 -27.09
N LEU A 300 25.64 -25.04 -26.24
CA LEU A 300 24.66 -25.91 -25.59
C LEU A 300 23.53 -26.36 -26.53
N GLY A 301 23.52 -25.90 -27.79
CA GLY A 301 22.47 -26.24 -28.75
C GLY A 301 21.24 -25.33 -28.71
N GLN A 302 21.30 -24.25 -27.93
CA GLN A 302 20.24 -23.24 -27.86
C GLN A 302 20.33 -22.23 -29.01
N THR A 303 19.30 -21.39 -29.13
CA THR A 303 19.12 -20.45 -30.26
C THR A 303 19.02 -18.97 -29.84
N PRO A 304 19.88 -18.47 -28.93
CA PRO A 304 19.75 -17.10 -28.44
C PRO A 304 19.97 -16.07 -29.56
N GLU A 305 19.13 -15.02 -29.53
CA GLU A 305 19.15 -13.92 -30.48
C GLU A 305 19.65 -12.63 -29.82
N MET A 306 20.84 -12.18 -30.23
CA MET A 306 21.38 -10.89 -29.80
C MET A 306 20.86 -9.77 -30.71
N HIS A 307 20.33 -8.71 -30.10
CA HIS A 307 19.99 -7.48 -30.80
C HIS A 307 21.23 -6.74 -31.28
N GLY A 308 21.14 -6.10 -32.45
CA GLY A 308 22.25 -5.32 -33.01
C GLY A 308 22.39 -3.93 -32.37
N SER A 309 21.31 -3.44 -31.75
CA SER A 309 21.24 -2.12 -31.12
C SER A 309 20.13 -2.06 -30.09
N ILE A 310 20.32 -1.25 -29.05
CA ILE A 310 19.28 -0.93 -28.05
C ILE A 310 18.08 -0.15 -28.63
N ALA A 311 18.21 0.39 -29.85
CA ALA A 311 17.10 1.04 -30.54
C ALA A 311 16.15 0.04 -31.24
N GLU A 312 16.52 -1.24 -31.32
CA GLU A 312 15.65 -2.25 -31.90
C GLU A 312 14.46 -2.55 -30.97
N PRO A 313 13.26 -2.78 -31.51
CA PRO A 313 12.10 -3.11 -30.70
C PRO A 313 12.24 -4.51 -30.10
N VAL A 314 11.63 -4.70 -28.93
CA VAL A 314 11.57 -6.00 -28.26
C VAL A 314 10.89 -7.01 -29.17
N LYS A 315 11.47 -8.21 -29.30
CA LYS A 315 10.84 -9.31 -30.03
C LYS A 315 9.75 -9.94 -29.17
N TRP A 316 8.60 -10.20 -29.78
CA TRP A 316 7.44 -10.79 -29.11
C TRP A 316 6.68 -11.80 -29.98
N GLN A 317 7.05 -11.92 -31.26
CA GLN A 317 6.41 -12.81 -32.21
C GLN A 317 7.19 -14.14 -32.29
N PRO A 318 6.49 -15.27 -32.55
CA PRO A 318 7.16 -16.52 -32.90
C PRO A 318 8.09 -16.34 -34.10
N ARG A 319 9.23 -17.06 -34.10
CA ARG A 319 10.14 -17.06 -35.25
C ARG A 319 9.49 -17.75 -36.45
N PRO A 320 9.95 -17.49 -37.70
CA PRO A 320 9.42 -18.18 -38.87
C PRO A 320 9.49 -19.71 -38.73
N GLY A 321 8.34 -20.37 -38.71
CA GLY A 321 8.23 -21.82 -38.56
C GLY A 321 7.98 -22.30 -37.13
N GLU A 322 8.03 -21.42 -36.14
CA GLU A 322 7.66 -21.71 -34.75
C GLU A 322 6.21 -21.31 -34.48
N LYS A 323 5.57 -22.00 -33.53
CA LYS A 323 4.18 -21.72 -33.13
C LYS A 323 4.10 -20.67 -32.03
N ASP A 324 5.05 -20.71 -31.11
CA ASP A 324 5.05 -19.94 -29.88
C ASP A 324 6.27 -18.99 -29.84
N TYR A 325 6.13 -17.88 -29.12
CA TYR A 325 7.23 -16.93 -28.89
C TYR A 325 8.19 -17.51 -27.86
N ALA A 326 9.50 -17.41 -28.12
CA ALA A 326 10.56 -17.75 -27.19
C ALA A 326 11.19 -16.46 -26.63
N PRO A 327 11.28 -16.29 -25.29
CA PRO A 327 11.91 -15.13 -24.68
C PRO A 327 13.44 -15.23 -24.69
N ASP A 328 14.04 -15.55 -25.84
CA ASP A 328 15.49 -15.74 -26.03
C ASP A 328 16.14 -14.57 -26.80
N ASP A 329 15.52 -13.38 -26.79
CA ASP A 329 16.06 -12.12 -27.29
C ASP A 329 16.84 -11.32 -26.22
N PHE A 330 18.07 -10.93 -26.53
CA PHE A 330 19.00 -10.28 -25.61
C PHE A 330 19.51 -8.96 -26.15
N TYR A 331 19.60 -7.95 -25.28
CA TYR A 331 20.23 -6.66 -25.57
C TYR A 331 21.67 -6.56 -25.09
N GLY A 332 22.12 -7.50 -24.25
CA GLY A 332 23.52 -7.60 -23.83
C GLY A 332 23.89 -6.75 -22.62
N GLY A 333 22.93 -6.48 -21.74
CA GLY A 333 23.23 -5.94 -20.42
C GLY A 333 24.10 -6.90 -19.61
N THR A 334 25.02 -6.37 -18.82
CA THR A 334 26.03 -7.13 -18.04
C THR A 334 26.16 -6.58 -16.63
N LEU A 335 26.67 -7.42 -15.70
CA LEU A 335 26.92 -7.01 -14.32
C LEU A 335 27.97 -5.90 -14.22
N LYS A 336 28.98 -5.90 -15.11
CA LYS A 336 29.96 -4.80 -15.21
C LYS A 336 29.30 -3.52 -15.70
N GLY A 337 28.37 -3.60 -16.64
CA GLY A 337 27.60 -2.46 -17.10
C GLY A 337 26.74 -1.86 -15.98
N ILE A 338 26.11 -2.71 -15.15
CA ILE A 338 25.41 -2.26 -13.93
C ILE A 338 26.40 -1.57 -12.97
N ALA A 339 27.57 -2.15 -12.74
CA ALA A 339 28.60 -1.58 -11.85
C ALA A 339 29.03 -0.17 -12.30
N LYS A 340 29.15 0.08 -13.61
CA LYS A 340 29.46 1.41 -14.17
C LYS A 340 28.36 2.45 -13.89
N LYS A 341 27.11 2.02 -13.70
CA LYS A 341 25.95 2.90 -13.42
C LYS A 341 25.71 3.11 -11.91
N LEU A 342 26.49 2.49 -11.01
CA LEU A 342 26.34 2.72 -9.56
C LEU A 342 26.45 4.20 -9.14
N PRO A 343 27.35 5.04 -9.71
CA PRO A 343 27.37 6.47 -9.38
C PRO A 343 26.09 7.21 -9.76
N TYR A 344 25.45 6.83 -10.87
CA TYR A 344 24.15 7.36 -11.30
C TYR A 344 23.06 7.01 -10.27
N LEU A 345 23.01 5.74 -9.85
CA LEU A 345 22.07 5.27 -8.83
C LEU A 345 22.32 5.95 -7.47
N LYS A 346 23.58 6.18 -7.11
CA LYS A 346 23.92 6.90 -5.88
C LYS A 346 23.43 8.35 -5.91
N ALA A 347 23.52 9.02 -7.06
CA ALA A 347 23.02 10.38 -7.24
C ALA A 347 21.48 10.48 -7.13
N LEU A 348 20.76 9.40 -7.48
CA LEU A 348 19.31 9.27 -7.23
C LEU A 348 18.97 9.01 -5.74
N GLY A 349 19.97 8.82 -4.88
CA GLY A 349 19.78 8.52 -3.47
C GLY A 349 19.54 7.04 -3.16
N ILE A 350 19.75 6.14 -4.12
CA ILE A 350 19.50 4.70 -3.97
C ILE A 350 20.42 4.10 -2.91
N GLY A 351 19.84 3.26 -2.05
CA GLY A 351 20.54 2.50 -1.00
C GLY A 351 20.41 0.98 -1.15
N THR A 352 19.50 0.50 -2.00
CA THR A 352 19.29 -0.94 -2.24
C THR A 352 19.01 -1.18 -3.72
N LEU A 353 19.68 -2.15 -4.33
CA LEU A 353 19.37 -2.69 -5.65
C LEU A 353 18.62 -4.00 -5.49
N TYR A 354 17.58 -4.17 -6.29
CA TYR A 354 16.95 -5.46 -6.51
C TYR A 354 17.24 -5.88 -7.95
N LEU A 355 17.95 -6.99 -8.12
CA LEU A 355 18.21 -7.57 -9.44
C LEU A 355 17.17 -8.66 -9.70
N ASN A 356 16.45 -8.56 -10.82
CA ASN A 356 15.79 -9.72 -11.42
C ASN A 356 16.82 -10.85 -11.66
N PRO A 357 16.38 -12.11 -11.90
CA PRO A 357 17.26 -13.27 -11.81
C PRO A 357 18.55 -13.11 -12.65
N ILE A 358 19.67 -13.47 -12.05
CA ILE A 358 21.02 -13.33 -12.64
C ILE A 358 21.70 -14.67 -12.94
N VAL A 359 21.10 -15.76 -12.47
CA VAL A 359 21.67 -17.10 -12.61
C VAL A 359 21.54 -17.60 -14.04
N GLU A 360 22.35 -18.58 -14.40
CA GLU A 360 22.35 -19.19 -15.74
C GLU A 360 20.95 -19.69 -16.09
N ALA A 361 20.44 -19.25 -17.23
CA ALA A 361 19.14 -19.61 -17.78
C ALA A 361 19.14 -19.43 -19.30
N ARG A 362 18.12 -19.97 -19.98
CA ARG A 362 18.00 -19.88 -21.44
C ARG A 362 17.32 -18.59 -21.90
N SER A 363 16.38 -18.07 -21.10
CA SER A 363 15.62 -16.86 -21.45
C SER A 363 16.34 -15.55 -21.06
N ASN A 364 15.81 -14.44 -21.57
CA ASN A 364 16.23 -13.09 -21.19
C ASN A 364 15.81 -12.68 -19.78
N HIS A 365 14.75 -13.29 -19.22
CA HIS A 365 14.21 -13.00 -17.89
C HIS A 365 14.80 -13.89 -16.80
N ARG A 366 15.33 -15.07 -17.18
CA ARG A 366 16.10 -15.99 -16.33
C ARG A 366 15.32 -16.62 -15.16
N TYR A 367 13.99 -16.63 -15.25
CA TYR A 367 13.13 -17.39 -14.32
C TYR A 367 13.19 -18.91 -14.62
N ASP A 368 13.52 -19.29 -15.85
CA ASP A 368 13.80 -20.65 -16.29
C ASP A 368 15.21 -21.12 -15.89
N THR A 369 15.52 -21.11 -14.58
CA THR A 369 16.87 -21.37 -14.05
C THR A 369 17.47 -22.67 -14.59
N SER A 370 18.62 -22.55 -15.26
CA SER A 370 19.43 -23.68 -15.75
C SER A 370 20.44 -24.18 -14.71
N ASN A 371 21.06 -23.27 -13.96
CA ASN A 371 22.05 -23.58 -12.93
C ASN A 371 22.14 -22.49 -11.85
N TYR A 372 21.76 -22.83 -10.62
CA TYR A 372 21.71 -21.89 -9.49
C TYR A 372 23.09 -21.40 -9.01
N GLU A 373 24.18 -22.13 -9.32
CA GLU A 373 25.50 -21.84 -8.79
C GLU A 373 26.29 -20.81 -9.60
N ASN A 374 25.87 -20.57 -10.84
CA ASN A 374 26.57 -19.73 -11.79
C ASN A 374 25.73 -18.52 -12.20
N VAL A 375 26.42 -17.40 -12.46
CA VAL A 375 25.86 -16.27 -13.19
C VAL A 375 25.66 -16.68 -14.65
N ASP A 376 24.60 -16.19 -15.29
CA ASP A 376 24.44 -16.37 -16.74
C ASP A 376 25.64 -15.80 -17.50
N PRO A 377 26.31 -16.60 -18.34
CA PRO A 377 27.46 -16.16 -19.13
C PRO A 377 27.22 -14.91 -20.00
N ILE A 378 25.97 -14.59 -20.36
CA ILE A 378 25.63 -13.33 -21.04
C ILE A 378 25.83 -12.12 -20.10
N LEU A 379 25.46 -12.25 -18.82
CA LEU A 379 25.59 -11.19 -17.83
C LEU A 379 27.04 -11.05 -17.32
N GLY A 380 27.84 -12.12 -17.40
CA GLY A 380 29.24 -12.15 -17.02
C GLY A 380 29.59 -13.40 -16.19
N SER A 381 30.42 -13.22 -15.17
CA SER A 381 30.90 -14.27 -14.29
C SER A 381 30.49 -14.07 -12.83
N VAL A 382 30.69 -15.09 -11.99
CA VAL A 382 30.54 -14.97 -10.53
C VAL A 382 31.47 -13.89 -9.96
N ASP A 383 32.69 -13.76 -10.50
CA ASP A 383 33.63 -12.71 -10.07
C ASP A 383 33.10 -11.31 -10.40
N ASP A 384 32.42 -11.15 -11.52
CA ASP A 384 31.77 -9.88 -11.89
C ASP A 384 30.63 -9.52 -10.94
N TYR A 385 29.88 -10.53 -10.46
CA TYR A 385 28.87 -10.35 -9.42
C TYR A 385 29.48 -9.93 -8.08
N VAL A 386 30.52 -10.63 -7.63
CA VAL A 386 31.23 -10.29 -6.39
C VAL A 386 31.80 -8.87 -6.47
N ASN A 387 32.36 -8.50 -7.62
CA ASN A 387 32.85 -7.15 -7.88
C ASN A 387 31.72 -6.11 -7.85
N LEU A 388 30.57 -6.39 -8.49
CA LEU A 388 29.39 -5.52 -8.43
C LEU A 388 28.95 -5.28 -6.98
N CYS A 389 28.82 -6.34 -6.18
CA CYS A 389 28.45 -6.23 -4.77
C CYS A 389 29.47 -5.41 -3.97
N THR A 390 30.77 -5.64 -4.21
CA THR A 390 31.85 -4.91 -3.54
C THR A 390 31.83 -3.42 -3.87
N GLU A 391 31.65 -3.04 -5.14
CA GLU A 391 31.57 -1.62 -5.53
C GLU A 391 30.27 -0.97 -5.06
N ALA A 392 29.15 -1.71 -5.04
CA ALA A 392 27.89 -1.23 -4.48
C ALA A 392 28.05 -0.95 -2.98
N GLU A 393 28.65 -1.87 -2.23
CA GLU A 393 28.91 -1.72 -0.79
C GLU A 393 29.76 -0.48 -0.48
N ARG A 394 30.80 -0.20 -1.29
CA ARG A 394 31.63 1.02 -1.15
C ARG A 394 30.83 2.32 -1.27
N LEU A 395 29.71 2.28 -1.99
CA LEU A 395 28.78 3.41 -2.14
C LEU A 395 27.62 3.36 -1.13
N GLY A 396 27.63 2.39 -0.22
CA GLY A 396 26.57 2.15 0.76
C GLY A 396 25.28 1.60 0.13
N ILE A 397 25.41 0.88 -0.99
CA ILE A 397 24.30 0.27 -1.72
C ILE A 397 24.28 -1.24 -1.45
N GLU A 398 23.13 -1.76 -1.03
CA GLU A 398 22.89 -3.20 -0.85
C GLU A 398 22.43 -3.84 -2.17
N VAL A 399 22.71 -5.12 -2.38
CA VAL A 399 22.25 -5.87 -3.56
C VAL A 399 21.39 -7.04 -3.10
N ILE A 400 20.14 -7.09 -3.53
CA ILE A 400 19.17 -8.15 -3.28
C ILE A 400 18.99 -8.93 -4.60
N ASN A 401 19.07 -10.25 -4.52
CA ASN A 401 18.88 -11.13 -5.66
C ASN A 401 17.44 -11.64 -5.72
N ASP A 402 16.98 -11.99 -6.91
CA ASP A 402 15.79 -12.81 -7.10
C ASP A 402 16.10 -14.31 -6.87
N GLY A 403 15.28 -14.97 -6.06
CA GLY A 403 15.37 -16.37 -5.70
C GLY A 403 14.20 -17.15 -6.28
N VAL A 404 14.45 -17.80 -7.42
CA VAL A 404 13.46 -18.59 -8.17
C VAL A 404 13.49 -20.05 -7.70
N PHE A 405 12.70 -20.36 -6.67
CA PHE A 405 12.77 -21.65 -5.98
C PHE A 405 11.53 -22.54 -6.15
N SER A 406 10.44 -22.08 -6.77
CA SER A 406 9.25 -22.94 -7.04
C SER A 406 9.40 -23.81 -8.28
N HIS A 407 10.29 -23.43 -9.20
CA HIS A 407 10.51 -24.14 -10.45
C HIS A 407 11.94 -23.94 -10.97
N THR A 408 12.35 -24.81 -11.90
CA THR A 408 13.58 -24.65 -12.70
C THR A 408 13.22 -24.43 -14.17
N GLY A 409 14.20 -24.13 -15.02
CA GLY A 409 14.03 -24.26 -16.47
C GLY A 409 13.98 -25.74 -16.90
N ALA A 410 13.22 -26.03 -17.96
CA ALA A 410 13.24 -27.35 -18.59
C ALA A 410 14.59 -27.68 -19.23
N ASP A 411 15.33 -26.64 -19.64
CA ASP A 411 16.70 -26.73 -20.14
C ASP A 411 17.71 -26.42 -19.01
N SER A 412 17.78 -27.30 -18.02
CA SER A 412 18.62 -27.13 -16.82
C SER A 412 19.45 -28.37 -16.51
N ILE A 413 20.48 -28.22 -15.67
CA ILE A 413 21.25 -29.38 -15.15
C ILE A 413 20.33 -30.35 -14.39
N TYR A 414 19.29 -29.81 -13.75
CA TYR A 414 18.39 -30.54 -12.87
C TYR A 414 17.33 -31.33 -13.66
N PHE A 415 16.77 -30.74 -14.74
CA PHE A 415 15.70 -31.36 -15.53
C PHE A 415 16.19 -31.93 -16.87
N ASP A 416 16.99 -31.16 -17.60
CA ASP A 416 17.70 -31.53 -18.84
C ASP A 416 16.83 -32.12 -19.98
N ARG A 417 15.68 -31.50 -20.26
CA ARG A 417 14.71 -31.96 -21.28
C ARG A 417 15.30 -32.06 -22.69
N PHE A 418 16.27 -31.20 -23.02
CA PHE A 418 16.87 -31.12 -24.35
C PHE A 418 18.23 -31.83 -24.45
N GLY A 419 18.74 -32.37 -23.33
CA GLY A 419 20.06 -33.03 -23.27
C GLY A 419 21.25 -32.08 -23.36
N SER A 420 21.03 -30.78 -23.18
CA SER A 420 22.05 -29.72 -23.23
C SER A 420 23.14 -29.91 -22.17
N TYR A 421 22.80 -30.57 -21.05
CA TYR A 421 23.69 -30.76 -19.90
C TYR A 421 24.18 -32.21 -19.74
N GLY A 422 24.21 -32.97 -20.83
CA GLY A 422 24.83 -34.30 -20.86
C GLY A 422 23.93 -35.46 -20.45
N GLY A 423 22.62 -35.25 -20.36
CA GLY A 423 21.61 -36.29 -20.12
C GLY A 423 21.52 -36.74 -18.66
N VAL A 424 21.93 -35.89 -17.71
CA VAL A 424 21.98 -36.23 -16.28
C VAL A 424 20.74 -35.79 -15.49
N GLY A 425 19.90 -34.94 -16.09
CA GLY A 425 18.70 -34.39 -15.46
C GLY A 425 17.55 -35.38 -15.29
N ALA A 426 16.55 -34.97 -14.52
CA ALA A 426 15.40 -35.78 -14.15
C ALA A 426 14.56 -36.25 -15.33
N HIS A 427 14.44 -35.46 -16.42
CA HIS A 427 13.72 -35.85 -17.63
C HIS A 427 14.46 -36.96 -18.40
N ALA A 428 15.79 -36.94 -18.38
CA ALA A 428 16.62 -37.91 -19.10
C ALA A 428 16.59 -39.31 -18.49
N SER A 429 16.51 -39.43 -17.15
CA SER A 429 16.55 -40.74 -16.48
C SER A 429 15.93 -40.74 -15.09
N LYS A 430 15.19 -41.81 -14.76
CA LYS A 430 14.71 -42.11 -13.41
C LYS A 430 15.82 -42.36 -12.38
N ALA A 431 17.04 -42.62 -12.85
CA ALA A 431 18.22 -42.78 -12.00
C ALA A 431 18.97 -41.46 -11.77
N SER A 432 18.48 -40.33 -12.31
CA SER A 432 19.03 -39.01 -12.03
C SER A 432 19.00 -38.71 -10.53
N PRO A 433 20.05 -38.09 -9.96
CA PRO A 433 20.03 -37.64 -8.58
C PRO A 433 18.94 -36.59 -8.31
N TYR A 434 18.47 -35.91 -9.36
CA TYR A 434 17.43 -34.88 -9.30
C TYR A 434 16.03 -35.43 -9.55
N PHE A 435 15.86 -36.74 -9.78
CA PHE A 435 14.57 -37.30 -10.21
C PHE A 435 13.44 -36.99 -9.23
N ASN A 436 13.71 -37.08 -7.92
CA ASN A 436 12.72 -36.82 -6.87
C ASN A 436 12.43 -35.33 -6.65
N TRP A 437 13.21 -34.44 -7.28
CA TRP A 437 12.93 -33.01 -7.25
C TRP A 437 11.74 -32.65 -8.13
N PHE A 438 11.24 -33.54 -8.98
CA PHE A 438 10.14 -33.24 -9.89
C PHE A 438 9.05 -34.31 -9.78
N ASP A 439 7.80 -33.90 -10.02
CA ASP A 439 6.66 -34.81 -10.00
C ASP A 439 6.24 -35.21 -11.42
N PHE A 440 6.48 -36.48 -11.78
CA PHE A 440 6.10 -37.08 -13.07
C PHE A 440 4.83 -37.92 -12.93
N ARG A 441 3.72 -37.43 -13.48
CA ARG A 441 2.48 -38.21 -13.67
C ARG A 441 2.67 -39.35 -14.67
N SER A 442 3.40 -39.11 -15.76
CA SER A 442 3.83 -40.12 -16.72
C SER A 442 5.17 -39.75 -17.35
N PHE A 443 6.21 -40.50 -16.99
CA PHE A 443 7.59 -40.24 -17.43
C PHE A 443 7.79 -40.48 -18.94
N PRO A 444 8.56 -39.62 -19.66
CA PRO A 444 9.21 -38.40 -19.15
C PRO A 444 8.40 -37.11 -19.38
N ASP A 445 7.34 -37.12 -20.20
CA ASP A 445 6.76 -35.88 -20.75
C ASP A 445 5.56 -35.30 -19.99
N ASP A 446 5.00 -36.05 -19.04
CA ASP A 446 3.90 -35.59 -18.21
C ASP A 446 4.35 -35.39 -16.76
N TYR A 447 4.57 -34.12 -16.41
CA TYR A 447 5.06 -33.65 -15.13
C TYR A 447 4.36 -32.36 -14.69
N ARG A 448 4.47 -32.03 -13.40
CA ARG A 448 3.96 -30.79 -12.79
C ARG A 448 4.74 -29.59 -13.32
N CYS A 449 4.03 -28.54 -13.74
CA CYS A 449 4.61 -27.38 -14.41
C CYS A 449 3.88 -26.11 -13.97
N TRP A 450 4.64 -25.04 -13.83
CA TRP A 450 4.12 -23.72 -13.48
C TRP A 450 3.07 -23.29 -14.49
N TRP A 451 1.80 -23.20 -14.08
CA TRP A 451 0.68 -22.76 -14.93
C TRP A 451 0.57 -23.52 -16.27
N ASN A 452 1.00 -24.78 -16.32
CA ASN A 452 1.12 -25.62 -17.53
C ASN A 452 2.17 -25.17 -18.56
N PHE A 453 3.05 -24.22 -18.23
CA PHE A 453 4.20 -23.90 -19.06
C PHE A 453 5.25 -25.02 -18.95
N LYS A 454 5.34 -25.85 -19.99
CA LYS A 454 6.25 -27.01 -20.03
C LYS A 454 7.74 -26.66 -19.92
N ASP A 455 8.09 -25.39 -20.04
CA ASP A 455 9.46 -24.92 -19.90
C ASP A 455 9.83 -24.57 -18.45
N LEU A 456 8.86 -24.61 -17.52
CA LEU A 456 9.02 -24.32 -16.10
C LEU A 456 8.52 -25.51 -15.25
N PRO A 457 9.25 -26.65 -15.23
CA PRO A 457 8.96 -27.77 -14.35
C PRO A 457 9.03 -27.34 -12.87
N GLU A 458 7.93 -27.60 -12.14
CA GLU A 458 7.85 -27.29 -10.71
C GLU A 458 8.70 -28.28 -9.91
N VAL A 459 9.41 -27.76 -8.92
CA VAL A 459 10.20 -28.60 -8.01
C VAL A 459 9.32 -29.13 -6.88
N ASN A 460 9.71 -30.23 -6.25
CA ASN A 460 9.15 -30.72 -5.00
C ASN A 460 9.96 -30.12 -3.85
N GLU A 461 9.47 -29.01 -3.30
CA GLU A 461 10.12 -28.24 -2.25
C GLU A 461 10.21 -28.98 -0.91
N GLU A 462 9.48 -30.09 -0.76
CA GLU A 462 9.52 -30.95 0.42
C GLU A 462 10.61 -32.04 0.33
N ASP A 463 11.20 -32.27 -0.86
CA ASP A 463 12.28 -33.25 -1.00
C ASP A 463 13.50 -32.84 -0.19
N ALA A 464 14.00 -33.76 0.65
CA ALA A 464 15.09 -33.47 1.57
C ALA A 464 16.39 -33.09 0.86
N SER A 465 16.68 -33.71 -0.31
CA SER A 465 17.90 -33.42 -1.06
C SER A 465 17.83 -32.06 -1.76
N TRP A 466 16.64 -31.66 -2.21
CA TRP A 466 16.38 -30.30 -2.69
C TRP A 466 16.52 -29.27 -1.56
N GLN A 467 15.88 -29.51 -0.41
CA GLN A 467 15.97 -28.61 0.76
C GLN A 467 17.40 -28.47 1.26
N ASP A 468 18.20 -29.53 1.26
CA ASP A 468 19.61 -29.46 1.58
C ASP A 468 20.38 -28.61 0.57
N TYR A 469 20.17 -28.84 -0.72
CA TYR A 469 20.85 -28.11 -1.80
C TYR A 469 20.49 -26.61 -1.85
N ILE A 470 19.21 -26.25 -1.73
CA ILE A 470 18.77 -24.85 -1.81
C ILE A 470 18.91 -24.12 -0.47
N ILE A 471 18.62 -24.79 0.65
CA ILE A 471 18.36 -24.11 1.94
C ILE A 471 19.34 -24.53 3.05
N ARG A 472 19.34 -25.82 3.44
CA ARG A 472 19.88 -26.25 4.74
C ARG A 472 21.39 -26.46 4.76
N ALA A 473 21.97 -27.04 3.71
CA ALA A 473 23.37 -27.40 3.70
C ALA A 473 24.28 -26.18 3.92
N GLU A 474 25.53 -26.45 4.29
CA GLU A 474 26.50 -25.37 4.53
C GLU A 474 26.80 -24.58 3.24
N ASN A 475 26.81 -25.26 2.10
CA ASN A 475 27.02 -24.70 0.77
C ASN A 475 25.71 -24.50 0.00
N SER A 476 24.57 -24.37 0.69
CA SER A 476 23.28 -24.21 0.04
C SER A 476 23.19 -22.93 -0.78
N ILE A 477 22.35 -22.91 -1.82
CA ILE A 477 22.19 -21.75 -2.73
C ILE A 477 21.86 -20.46 -1.97
N VAL A 478 20.95 -20.52 -0.99
CA VAL A 478 20.58 -19.37 -0.15
C VAL A 478 21.81 -18.76 0.53
N LYS A 479 22.65 -19.57 1.16
CA LYS A 479 23.85 -19.11 1.90
C LYS A 479 24.99 -18.73 0.96
N LEU A 480 25.16 -19.47 -0.13
CA LEU A 480 26.21 -19.27 -1.12
C LEU A 480 26.21 -17.84 -1.67
N TRP A 481 25.05 -17.35 -2.11
CA TRP A 481 24.95 -16.01 -2.70
C TRP A 481 25.05 -14.90 -1.66
N LEU A 482 24.60 -15.13 -0.42
CA LEU A 482 24.82 -14.20 0.70
C LEU A 482 26.33 -14.05 0.98
N ARG A 483 27.09 -15.16 1.00
CA ARG A 483 28.57 -15.13 1.14
C ARG A 483 29.27 -14.45 -0.02
N ARG A 484 28.68 -14.48 -1.21
CA ARG A 484 29.20 -13.80 -2.42
C ARG A 484 28.86 -12.30 -2.47
N GLY A 485 28.13 -11.77 -1.49
CA GLY A 485 27.88 -10.34 -1.35
C GLY A 485 26.40 -9.94 -1.37
N SER A 486 25.48 -10.88 -1.64
CA SER A 486 24.04 -10.58 -1.56
C SER A 486 23.66 -10.09 -0.16
N SER A 487 22.70 -9.19 -0.12
CA SER A 487 22.12 -8.59 1.10
C SER A 487 20.67 -8.99 1.31
N GLY A 488 20.15 -9.92 0.50
CA GLY A 488 18.80 -10.43 0.68
C GLY A 488 18.31 -11.23 -0.51
N TRP A 489 17.07 -11.67 -0.39
CA TRP A 489 16.35 -12.42 -1.41
C TRP A 489 14.98 -11.79 -1.62
N ARG A 490 14.65 -11.49 -2.89
CA ARG A 490 13.26 -11.41 -3.36
C ARG A 490 12.89 -12.82 -3.79
N LEU A 491 11.87 -13.42 -3.20
CA LEU A 491 11.40 -14.76 -3.51
C LEU A 491 10.32 -14.69 -4.56
N ASP A 492 10.61 -15.28 -5.72
CA ASP A 492 9.68 -15.41 -6.83
C ASP A 492 8.51 -16.33 -6.49
N VAL A 493 7.31 -15.93 -6.89
CA VAL A 493 6.06 -16.67 -6.67
C VAL A 493 6.00 -17.29 -5.26
N ALA A 494 6.13 -16.44 -4.24
CA ALA A 494 6.09 -16.89 -2.84
C ALA A 494 4.79 -17.66 -2.49
N ASP A 495 3.73 -17.43 -3.27
CA ASP A 495 2.45 -18.16 -3.21
C ASP A 495 2.55 -19.66 -3.45
N GLU A 496 3.55 -20.11 -4.19
CA GLU A 496 3.75 -21.53 -4.52
C GLU A 496 4.65 -22.25 -3.53
N LEU A 497 5.50 -21.52 -2.82
CA LEU A 497 6.37 -22.10 -1.80
C LEU A 497 5.54 -22.41 -0.54
N PRO A 498 5.60 -23.62 0.03
CA PRO A 498 4.96 -23.90 1.31
C PRO A 498 5.46 -22.98 2.44
N ASP A 499 4.59 -22.64 3.40
CA ASP A 499 4.95 -21.74 4.52
C ASP A 499 6.15 -22.26 5.33
N ASP A 500 6.25 -23.57 5.54
CA ASP A 500 7.37 -24.20 6.24
C ASP A 500 8.68 -24.05 5.45
N VAL A 501 8.62 -24.11 4.11
CA VAL A 501 9.79 -23.91 3.25
C VAL A 501 10.23 -22.45 3.28
N LEU A 502 9.30 -21.50 3.23
CA LEU A 502 9.60 -20.08 3.39
C LEU A 502 10.26 -19.77 4.74
N ALA A 503 9.76 -20.39 5.82
CA ALA A 503 10.36 -20.26 7.14
C ALA A 503 11.79 -20.85 7.17
N LEU A 504 12.02 -22.01 6.53
CA LEU A 504 13.36 -22.59 6.40
C LEU A 504 14.32 -21.68 5.62
N ILE A 505 13.86 -21.08 4.52
CA ILE A 505 14.65 -20.11 3.74
C ILE A 505 15.03 -18.92 4.61
N ARG A 506 14.04 -18.35 5.33
CA ARG A 506 14.27 -17.23 6.25
C ARG A 506 15.32 -17.60 7.29
N ASP A 507 15.13 -18.71 8.00
CA ASP A 507 16.02 -19.12 9.08
C ASP A 507 17.45 -19.37 8.58
N ALA A 508 17.61 -20.03 7.43
CA ALA A 508 18.92 -20.25 6.82
C ALA A 508 19.59 -18.94 6.40
N ALA A 509 18.85 -18.02 5.78
CA ALA A 509 19.36 -16.73 5.35
C ALA A 509 19.76 -15.84 6.53
N LYS A 510 18.90 -15.74 7.55
CA LYS A 510 19.14 -14.96 8.77
C LYS A 510 20.27 -15.54 9.62
N ALA A 511 20.46 -16.87 9.62
CA ALA A 511 21.59 -17.50 10.29
C ALA A 511 22.93 -17.16 9.62
N GLU A 512 22.95 -17.03 8.29
CA GLU A 512 24.14 -16.62 7.53
C GLU A 512 24.40 -15.11 7.64
N LYS A 513 23.35 -14.30 7.48
CA LYS A 513 23.41 -12.83 7.50
C LYS A 513 22.16 -12.28 8.19
N PRO A 514 22.21 -11.97 9.49
CA PRO A 514 21.03 -11.54 10.27
C PRO A 514 20.28 -10.34 9.70
N ASP A 515 21.02 -9.41 9.08
CA ASP A 515 20.47 -8.20 8.48
C ASP A 515 20.07 -8.38 7.00
N CYS A 516 19.97 -9.60 6.46
CA CYS A 516 19.51 -9.79 5.09
C CYS A 516 17.99 -9.57 4.96
N ALA A 517 17.52 -8.93 3.90
CA ALA A 517 16.08 -8.76 3.66
C ALA A 517 15.48 -9.98 2.93
N ILE A 518 14.33 -10.48 3.38
CA ILE A 518 13.55 -11.52 2.68
C ILE A 518 12.21 -10.93 2.23
N ILE A 519 12.03 -10.79 0.92
CA ILE A 519 10.90 -10.09 0.30
C ILE A 519 10.12 -11.11 -0.53
N GLY A 520 8.83 -11.31 -0.29
CA GLY A 520 8.03 -12.21 -1.13
C GLY A 520 7.31 -11.46 -2.25
N GLU A 521 7.16 -12.11 -3.40
CA GLU A 521 6.17 -11.71 -4.39
C GLU A 521 4.76 -12.10 -3.91
N VAL A 522 4.01 -11.13 -3.42
CA VAL A 522 2.60 -11.28 -2.99
C VAL A 522 1.83 -10.10 -3.56
N TRP A 523 0.75 -10.35 -4.30
CA TRP A 523 0.04 -9.33 -5.06
C TRP A 523 -1.09 -8.64 -4.27
N GLU A 524 -1.53 -9.26 -3.18
CA GLU A 524 -2.64 -8.84 -2.33
C GLU A 524 -2.16 -8.53 -0.91
N ASP A 525 -3.10 -8.32 0.02
CA ASP A 525 -2.78 -8.09 1.43
C ASP A 525 -2.10 -9.33 2.04
N ALA A 526 -0.83 -9.18 2.45
CA ALA A 526 0.00 -10.28 2.95
C ALA A 526 -0.43 -10.84 4.31
N VAL A 527 -1.28 -10.13 5.06
CA VAL A 527 -1.82 -10.63 6.34
C VAL A 527 -3.06 -11.51 6.09
N LEU A 528 -3.89 -11.14 5.11
CA LEU A 528 -5.15 -11.83 4.82
C LEU A 528 -5.07 -12.78 3.63
N LYS A 529 -3.91 -12.87 2.96
CA LYS A 529 -3.74 -13.71 1.78
C LYS A 529 -4.13 -15.16 2.07
N VAL A 530 -5.04 -15.66 1.24
CA VAL A 530 -5.37 -17.08 1.13
C VAL A 530 -4.84 -17.56 -0.21
N SER A 531 -4.06 -18.64 -0.19
CA SER A 531 -3.57 -19.30 -1.39
C SER A 531 -3.70 -20.81 -1.20
N TYR A 532 -4.07 -21.53 -2.27
CA TYR A 532 -4.29 -22.99 -2.24
C TYR A 532 -5.23 -23.47 -1.10
N GLY A 533 -6.24 -22.66 -0.74
CA GLY A 533 -7.25 -23.01 0.25
C GLY A 533 -6.87 -22.76 1.71
N HIS A 534 -5.68 -22.19 1.98
CA HIS A 534 -5.20 -21.91 3.33
C HIS A 534 -4.69 -20.47 3.47
N ARG A 535 -4.87 -19.91 4.67
CA ARG A 535 -4.32 -18.59 5.01
C ARG A 535 -2.81 -18.69 5.17
N ARG A 536 -2.11 -17.72 4.58
CA ARG A 536 -0.65 -17.70 4.52
C ARG A 536 -0.04 -16.94 5.70
N ASN A 537 1.14 -17.37 6.14
CA ASN A 537 1.85 -16.80 7.29
C ASN A 537 2.90 -15.73 6.92
N TYR A 538 2.78 -15.11 5.75
CA TYR A 538 3.75 -14.18 5.19
C TYR A 538 4.10 -13.02 6.11
N ALA A 539 3.07 -12.38 6.67
CA ALA A 539 3.22 -11.19 7.49
C ALA A 539 3.36 -11.45 9.00
N LEU A 540 3.26 -12.70 9.46
CA LEU A 540 3.16 -13.00 10.90
C LEU A 540 4.51 -13.14 11.61
N GLY A 541 5.62 -12.88 10.91
CA GLY A 541 6.98 -12.90 11.45
C GLY A 541 7.71 -14.24 11.35
N TYR A 542 7.15 -15.21 10.62
CA TYR A 542 7.78 -16.53 10.38
C TYR A 542 8.55 -16.62 9.07
N ALA A 543 8.10 -15.94 8.02
CA ALA A 543 8.60 -16.13 6.67
C ALA A 543 9.26 -14.87 6.11
N LEU A 544 8.48 -13.80 5.89
CA LEU A 544 8.93 -12.66 5.11
C LEU A 544 9.22 -11.44 6.00
N ASP A 545 10.21 -10.64 5.61
CA ASP A 545 10.41 -9.29 6.15
C ASP A 545 9.51 -8.26 5.44
N SER A 546 9.23 -8.49 4.16
CA SER A 546 8.48 -7.58 3.30
C SER A 546 7.78 -8.33 2.16
N VAL A 547 6.92 -7.62 1.44
CA VAL A 547 6.26 -8.08 0.21
C VAL A 547 6.25 -6.96 -0.84
N MET A 548 6.09 -7.34 -2.10
CA MET A 548 5.83 -6.40 -3.20
C MET A 548 4.45 -5.75 -3.03
N ASN A 549 4.40 -4.48 -2.63
CA ASN A 549 3.15 -3.80 -2.28
C ASN A 549 2.32 -3.35 -3.50
N TYR A 550 1.82 -4.32 -4.28
CA TYR A 550 0.89 -4.09 -5.39
C TYR A 550 -0.46 -3.46 -4.99
N PRO A 551 -1.00 -3.68 -3.77
CA PRO A 551 -2.14 -2.89 -3.28
C PRO A 551 -1.83 -1.39 -3.23
N PHE A 552 -0.64 -1.00 -2.76
CA PHE A 552 -0.20 0.40 -2.76
C PHE A 552 -0.12 0.99 -4.16
N ARG A 553 0.48 0.26 -5.11
CA ARG A 553 0.47 0.66 -6.53
C ARG A 553 -0.94 1.01 -7.01
N SER A 554 -1.88 0.10 -6.77
CA SER A 554 -3.25 0.22 -7.26
C SER A 554 -3.96 1.43 -6.64
N ALA A 555 -3.83 1.62 -5.33
CA ALA A 555 -4.45 2.75 -4.62
C ALA A 555 -3.88 4.11 -5.08
N VAL A 556 -2.55 4.21 -5.24
CA VAL A 556 -1.89 5.46 -5.65
C VAL A 556 -2.23 5.83 -7.10
N ILE A 557 -2.18 4.86 -8.02
CA ILE A 557 -2.51 5.10 -9.43
C ILE A 557 -3.99 5.45 -9.60
N SER A 558 -4.89 4.74 -8.89
CA SER A 558 -6.33 5.03 -8.90
C SER A 558 -6.62 6.46 -8.42
N PHE A 559 -5.98 6.89 -7.34
CA PHE A 559 -6.07 8.27 -6.88
C PHE A 559 -5.57 9.24 -7.95
N ALA A 560 -4.34 9.06 -8.45
CA ALA A 560 -3.75 9.96 -9.43
C ALA A 560 -4.58 10.09 -10.72
N ARG A 561 -5.21 9.01 -11.16
CA ARG A 561 -6.10 8.99 -12.35
C ARG A 561 -7.49 9.56 -12.08
N GLY A 562 -7.86 9.77 -10.82
CA GLY A 562 -9.19 10.20 -10.40
C GLY A 562 -10.25 9.10 -10.44
N GLU A 563 -9.81 7.85 -10.40
CA GLU A 563 -10.65 6.65 -10.29
C GLU A 563 -11.05 6.41 -8.82
N SER A 564 -10.24 6.90 -7.88
CA SER A 564 -10.57 7.05 -6.47
C SER A 564 -10.22 8.46 -5.96
N ASP A 565 -10.69 8.80 -4.76
CA ASP A 565 -10.46 10.09 -4.11
C ASP A 565 -9.37 10.01 -3.03
N ALA A 566 -9.04 11.15 -2.43
CA ALA A 566 -8.05 11.26 -1.35
C ALA A 566 -8.52 10.61 -0.04
N PHE A 567 -9.83 10.53 0.21
CA PHE A 567 -10.38 9.85 1.39
C PHE A 567 -10.12 8.34 1.30
N ALA A 568 -10.41 7.73 0.16
CA ALA A 568 -10.14 6.32 -0.11
C ALA A 568 -8.64 5.99 -0.03
N LEU A 569 -7.77 6.86 -0.56
CA LEU A 569 -6.32 6.66 -0.44
C LEU A 569 -5.84 6.82 1.02
N ARG A 570 -6.36 7.80 1.77
CA ARG A 570 -6.11 7.95 3.22
C ARG A 570 -6.51 6.67 3.96
N ASP A 571 -7.71 6.16 3.73
CA ASP A 571 -8.24 4.98 4.43
C ASP A 571 -7.43 3.72 4.10
N PHE A 572 -6.99 3.57 2.85
CA PHE A 572 -6.07 2.51 2.44
C PHE A 572 -4.73 2.59 3.20
N LEU A 573 -4.12 3.78 3.29
CA LEU A 573 -2.84 3.99 3.96
C LEU A 573 -2.95 3.73 5.47
N LEU A 574 -4.02 4.21 6.10
CA LEU A 574 -4.34 3.94 7.51
C LEU A 574 -4.56 2.45 7.76
N SER A 575 -5.26 1.76 6.85
CA SER A 575 -5.47 0.33 6.93
C SER A 575 -4.17 -0.47 6.94
N GLN A 576 -3.21 -0.13 6.08
CA GLN A 576 -1.89 -0.77 6.12
C GLN A 576 -1.15 -0.47 7.42
N GLN A 577 -1.15 0.79 7.87
CA GLN A 577 -0.48 1.23 9.10
C GLN A 577 -0.97 0.48 10.35
N HIS A 578 -2.26 0.20 10.43
CA HIS A 578 -2.86 -0.43 11.61
C HIS A 578 -2.93 -1.96 11.52
N ASN A 579 -2.92 -2.54 10.32
CA ASN A 579 -3.14 -3.98 10.17
C ASN A 579 -1.86 -4.78 9.90
N TYR A 580 -0.76 -4.14 9.49
CA TYR A 580 0.52 -4.81 9.31
C TYR A 580 1.35 -4.73 10.59
N PRO A 581 2.12 -5.78 10.95
CA PRO A 581 3.12 -5.67 11.99
C PRO A 581 4.09 -4.53 11.69
N LYS A 582 4.30 -3.64 12.66
CA LYS A 582 5.12 -2.43 12.48
C LYS A 582 6.49 -2.71 11.83
N PRO A 583 7.24 -3.77 12.20
CA PRO A 583 8.49 -4.10 11.52
C PRO A 583 8.32 -4.36 10.01
N MET A 584 7.27 -5.09 9.60
CA MET A 584 7.00 -5.33 8.18
C MET A 584 6.45 -4.08 7.49
N TYR A 585 5.55 -3.32 8.13
CA TYR A 585 5.02 -2.07 7.57
C TYR A 585 6.14 -1.11 7.15
N MET A 586 7.16 -0.95 8.00
CA MET A 586 8.35 -0.14 7.69
C MET A 586 9.26 -0.72 6.62
N ALA A 587 9.09 -2.00 6.27
CA ALA A 587 9.89 -2.72 5.29
C ALA A 587 9.16 -2.92 3.94
N LEU A 588 7.86 -2.59 3.84
CA LEU A 588 7.05 -2.84 2.63
C LEU A 588 7.71 -2.27 1.37
N MET A 589 7.85 -3.09 0.33
CA MET A 589 8.40 -2.67 -0.96
C MET A 589 7.32 -1.90 -1.73
N ASN A 590 7.29 -0.58 -1.54
CA ASN A 590 6.31 0.31 -2.16
C ASN A 590 6.70 0.59 -3.61
N LEU A 591 6.30 -0.30 -4.51
CA LEU A 591 6.49 -0.16 -5.97
C LEU A 591 5.29 0.52 -6.65
N LEU A 592 5.55 1.14 -7.80
CA LEU A 592 4.52 1.70 -8.70
C LEU A 592 4.54 1.07 -10.09
N SER A 593 5.65 0.45 -10.48
CA SER A 593 5.75 -0.43 -11.63
C SER A 593 6.83 -1.49 -11.37
N SER A 594 6.88 -2.51 -12.22
CA SER A 594 7.88 -3.58 -12.17
C SER A 594 7.96 -4.25 -13.54
N HIS A 595 8.78 -5.29 -13.64
CA HIS A 595 8.84 -6.17 -14.80
C HIS A 595 7.57 -7.01 -15.10
N ASP A 596 6.55 -7.03 -14.23
CA ASP A 596 5.30 -7.83 -14.42
C ASP A 596 4.05 -6.98 -14.68
N VAL A 597 4.18 -5.67 -14.52
CA VAL A 597 3.10 -4.71 -14.76
C VAL A 597 3.56 -3.64 -15.75
N GLU A 598 2.60 -2.98 -16.38
CA GLU A 598 2.88 -1.87 -17.28
C GLU A 598 3.70 -0.77 -16.58
N ARG A 599 4.52 -0.06 -17.37
CA ARG A 599 5.33 1.08 -16.92
C ARG A 599 4.44 2.14 -16.28
N LEU A 600 4.94 2.82 -15.24
CA LEU A 600 4.17 3.81 -14.50
C LEU A 600 3.65 4.94 -15.42
N HIS A 601 4.53 5.48 -16.26
CA HIS A 601 4.19 6.56 -17.19
C HIS A 601 3.05 6.13 -18.16
N SER A 602 3.16 4.92 -18.70
CA SER A 602 2.11 4.33 -19.55
C SER A 602 0.81 4.06 -18.79
N ALA A 603 0.87 3.54 -17.55
CA ALA A 603 -0.28 3.30 -16.69
C ALA A 603 -1.06 4.60 -16.39
N LEU A 604 -0.36 5.72 -16.25
CA LEU A 604 -0.96 7.03 -15.95
C LEU A 604 -1.47 7.74 -17.22
N GLY A 605 -0.77 7.60 -18.35
CA GLY A 605 -1.11 8.26 -19.60
C GLY A 605 -2.19 7.56 -20.42
N ALA A 606 -2.30 6.23 -20.32
CA ALA A 606 -3.19 5.44 -21.14
C ALA A 606 -4.68 5.76 -20.87
N SER A 607 -5.46 5.89 -21.95
CA SER A 607 -6.91 6.13 -21.87
C SER A 607 -7.73 4.86 -21.68
N GLU A 608 -7.17 3.70 -22.00
CA GLU A 608 -7.78 2.38 -21.81
C GLU A 608 -6.83 1.46 -21.05
N SER A 609 -7.34 0.33 -20.55
CA SER A 609 -6.50 -0.67 -19.88
C SER A 609 -5.54 -1.31 -20.86
N LEU A 610 -4.22 -1.16 -20.64
CA LEU A 610 -3.20 -1.76 -21.49
C LEU A 610 -3.22 -3.29 -21.46
N LYS A 611 -3.68 -3.87 -20.35
CA LYS A 611 -3.85 -5.33 -20.22
C LYS A 611 -4.98 -5.87 -21.09
N ALA A 612 -5.96 -5.03 -21.45
CA ALA A 612 -7.08 -5.42 -22.32
C ALA A 612 -6.74 -5.37 -23.82
N LEU A 613 -5.60 -4.77 -24.18
CA LEU A 613 -5.12 -4.70 -25.55
C LEU A 613 -4.57 -6.04 -26.02
N ASP A 614 -4.77 -6.38 -27.30
CA ASP A 614 -4.05 -7.48 -27.93
C ASP A 614 -2.54 -7.18 -28.03
N ARG A 615 -1.72 -8.22 -28.26
CA ARG A 615 -0.26 -8.09 -28.30
C ARG A 615 0.25 -7.11 -29.37
N ALA A 616 -0.40 -7.04 -30.53
CA ALA A 616 0.03 -6.14 -31.59
C ALA A 616 -0.21 -4.67 -31.20
N ARG A 617 -1.35 -4.37 -30.58
CA ARG A 617 -1.68 -3.04 -30.06
C ARG A 617 -0.81 -2.65 -28.86
N GLN A 618 -0.47 -3.61 -27.99
CA GLN A 618 0.51 -3.37 -26.93
C GLN A 618 1.90 -3.06 -27.49
N ALA A 619 2.35 -3.78 -28.52
CA ALA A 619 3.66 -3.57 -29.15
C ALA A 619 3.78 -2.21 -29.83
N SER A 620 2.70 -1.73 -30.45
CA SER A 620 2.65 -0.43 -31.12
C SER A 620 2.18 0.70 -30.19
N PHE A 621 2.05 0.46 -28.89
CA PHE A 621 1.56 1.44 -27.95
C PHE A 621 2.53 2.61 -27.82
N SER A 622 1.99 3.82 -27.87
CA SER A 622 2.71 5.04 -27.54
C SER A 622 1.73 6.09 -27.04
N LEU A 623 2.20 6.95 -26.14
CA LEU A 623 1.42 8.08 -25.66
C LEU A 623 1.51 9.25 -26.65
N THR A 624 0.41 9.98 -26.83
CA THR A 624 0.49 11.29 -27.50
C THR A 624 1.27 12.28 -26.62
N PRO A 625 1.82 13.37 -27.19
CA PRO A 625 2.51 14.39 -26.39
C PRO A 625 1.66 14.94 -25.23
N GLU A 626 0.35 15.08 -25.43
CA GLU A 626 -0.58 15.53 -24.38
C GLU A 626 -0.79 14.48 -23.30
N GLN A 627 -0.91 13.21 -23.67
CA GLN A 627 -1.02 12.11 -22.72
C GLN A 627 0.27 11.93 -21.91
N SER A 628 1.44 12.03 -22.55
CA SER A 628 2.75 12.00 -21.89
C SER A 628 2.91 13.17 -20.92
N ALA A 629 2.64 14.41 -21.35
CA ALA A 629 2.72 15.56 -20.44
C ALA A 629 1.75 15.46 -19.25
N ARG A 630 0.58 14.81 -19.44
CA ARG A 630 -0.32 14.49 -18.33
C ARG A 630 0.28 13.42 -17.42
N ALA A 631 0.82 12.34 -17.99
CA ALA A 631 1.45 11.26 -17.25
C ALA A 631 2.63 11.76 -16.41
N ASP A 632 3.48 12.65 -16.93
CA ASP A 632 4.54 13.32 -16.17
C ASP A 632 4.00 13.98 -14.88
N ARG A 633 2.95 14.80 -15.01
CA ARG A 633 2.34 15.49 -13.86
C ARG A 633 1.77 14.50 -12.84
N LEU A 634 1.06 13.48 -13.31
CA LEU A 634 0.49 12.46 -12.43
C LEU A 634 1.58 11.62 -11.75
N GLN A 635 2.67 11.34 -12.46
CA GLN A 635 3.80 10.58 -11.95
C GLN A 635 4.52 11.34 -10.84
N MET A 636 4.65 12.66 -10.97
CA MET A 636 5.17 13.51 -9.88
C MET A 636 4.32 13.39 -8.61
N LEU A 637 2.98 13.37 -8.73
CA LEU A 637 2.09 13.16 -7.58
C LEU A 637 2.32 11.79 -6.94
N CYS A 638 2.35 10.72 -7.76
CA CYS A 638 2.55 9.35 -7.30
C CYS A 638 3.90 9.19 -6.58
N ALA A 639 4.97 9.78 -7.13
CA ALA A 639 6.30 9.72 -6.56
C ALA A 639 6.39 10.41 -5.19
N VAL A 640 5.70 11.55 -4.98
CA VAL A 640 5.65 12.18 -3.65
C VAL A 640 4.93 11.28 -2.65
N VAL A 641 3.82 10.64 -3.03
CA VAL A 641 3.15 9.65 -2.15
C VAL A 641 4.09 8.48 -1.85
N GLN A 642 4.79 7.94 -2.85
CA GLN A 642 5.74 6.83 -2.71
C GLN A 642 6.90 7.16 -1.75
N TYR A 643 7.49 8.36 -1.84
CA TYR A 643 8.64 8.75 -1.03
C TYR A 643 8.26 9.24 0.38
N CYS A 644 7.04 9.75 0.58
CA CYS A 644 6.58 10.25 1.87
C CYS A 644 5.85 9.19 2.73
N THR A 645 5.40 8.07 2.15
CA THR A 645 4.77 6.97 2.90
C THR A 645 5.83 6.09 3.59
N PRO A 646 5.58 5.58 4.81
CA PRO A 646 6.42 4.55 5.43
C PRO A 646 6.57 3.30 4.55
N GLY A 647 7.68 2.58 4.72
CA GLY A 647 8.10 1.51 3.80
C GLY A 647 9.25 1.95 2.90
N VAL A 648 9.70 1.03 2.04
CA VAL A 648 10.84 1.21 1.14
C VAL A 648 10.31 1.58 -0.26
N PRO A 649 10.48 2.83 -0.72
CA PRO A 649 10.12 3.19 -2.09
C PRO A 649 10.98 2.40 -3.08
N CYS A 650 10.33 1.73 -4.04
CA CYS A 650 11.00 0.96 -5.08
C CYS A 650 10.77 1.57 -6.47
N LEU A 651 11.84 2.04 -7.11
CA LEU A 651 11.83 2.50 -8.50
C LEU A 651 12.14 1.33 -9.43
N TYR A 652 11.38 1.18 -10.51
CA TYR A 652 11.74 0.28 -11.59
C TYR A 652 12.55 1.02 -12.64
N TYR A 653 13.64 0.40 -13.12
CA TYR A 653 14.66 1.12 -13.89
C TYR A 653 14.10 1.92 -15.07
N GLY A 654 14.40 3.21 -15.13
CA GLY A 654 13.93 4.10 -16.19
C GLY A 654 12.57 4.75 -15.95
N ASP A 655 11.85 4.40 -14.88
CA ASP A 655 10.67 5.18 -14.46
C ASP A 655 11.06 6.62 -14.14
N GLU A 656 12.25 6.85 -13.58
CA GLU A 656 12.78 8.20 -13.34
C GLU A 656 13.03 9.00 -14.63
N GLU A 657 13.10 8.34 -15.78
CA GLU A 657 13.22 8.95 -17.10
C GLU A 657 11.91 8.84 -17.91
N CYS A 658 10.81 8.47 -17.27
CA CYS A 658 9.48 8.32 -17.88
C CYS A 658 9.44 7.32 -19.04
N LEU A 659 10.15 6.19 -18.93
CA LEU A 659 10.07 5.13 -19.93
C LEU A 659 8.64 4.59 -20.08
N ASP A 660 8.21 4.44 -21.34
CA ASP A 660 6.93 3.83 -21.70
C ASP A 660 7.05 2.31 -21.91
N GLY A 661 5.93 1.61 -21.72
CA GLY A 661 5.81 0.17 -21.95
C GLY A 661 4.48 -0.38 -21.44
N ALA A 662 3.83 -1.21 -22.27
CA ALA A 662 2.66 -2.00 -21.90
C ALA A 662 3.08 -3.20 -21.02
N GLY A 663 2.30 -4.29 -20.97
CA GLY A 663 2.67 -5.49 -20.20
C GLY A 663 3.87 -6.24 -20.79
N ASP A 664 4.35 -7.26 -20.07
CA ASP A 664 5.44 -8.16 -20.51
C ASP A 664 5.24 -8.66 -21.95
N PRO A 665 6.20 -8.48 -22.88
CA PRO A 665 7.59 -8.04 -22.68
C PRO A 665 7.85 -6.55 -22.91
N PHE A 666 6.82 -5.76 -23.18
CA PHE A 666 6.96 -4.35 -23.58
C PHE A 666 7.37 -3.42 -22.43
N ASN A 667 7.17 -3.81 -21.17
CA ASN A 667 7.68 -3.12 -19.99
C ASN A 667 9.19 -3.31 -19.74
N ARG A 668 9.88 -4.15 -20.53
CA ARG A 668 11.30 -4.49 -20.36
C ARG A 668 12.20 -3.86 -21.44
N ALA A 669 11.86 -2.66 -21.91
CA ALA A 669 12.67 -1.94 -22.90
C ALA A 669 14.10 -1.65 -22.38
N PRO A 670 15.14 -1.63 -23.25
CA PRO A 670 16.49 -1.27 -22.84
C PRO A 670 16.57 0.19 -22.39
N PHE A 671 17.49 0.47 -21.45
CA PHE A 671 17.60 1.77 -20.79
C PHE A 671 18.98 2.39 -20.93
N GLU A 672 18.99 3.64 -21.39
CA GLU A 672 20.09 4.57 -21.24
C GLU A 672 19.57 5.92 -20.71
N PRO A 673 20.27 6.58 -19.77
CA PRO A 673 19.85 7.88 -19.26
C PRO A 673 19.68 8.89 -20.38
N SER A 674 18.45 9.37 -20.56
CA SER A 674 18.09 10.28 -21.65
C SER A 674 18.28 11.75 -21.27
N GLY A 675 18.18 12.06 -19.97
CA GLY A 675 18.15 13.42 -19.44
C GLY A 675 16.87 14.18 -19.78
N LYS A 676 15.83 13.52 -20.32
CA LYS A 676 14.60 14.13 -20.82
C LYS A 676 13.35 13.81 -20.00
N GLY A 677 13.44 12.96 -18.97
CA GLY A 677 12.33 12.66 -18.05
C GLY A 677 12.42 13.39 -16.71
N LEU A 678 11.93 12.74 -15.65
CA LEU A 678 11.82 13.28 -14.29
C LEU A 678 13.07 13.02 -13.42
N HIS A 679 14.24 12.76 -14.02
CA HIS A 679 15.44 12.31 -13.29
C HIS A 679 15.82 13.26 -12.14
N ASN A 680 15.91 14.56 -12.43
CA ASN A 680 16.27 15.56 -11.42
C ASN A 680 15.23 15.68 -10.30
N PHE A 681 13.95 15.42 -10.62
CA PHE A 681 12.88 15.42 -9.65
C PHE A 681 13.00 14.21 -8.71
N TYR A 682 13.24 13.00 -9.23
CA TYR A 682 13.51 11.82 -8.40
C TYR A 682 14.80 11.95 -7.58
N ALA A 683 15.88 12.51 -8.16
CA ALA A 683 17.10 12.81 -7.42
C ALA A 683 16.82 13.77 -6.25
N LYS A 684 15.98 14.80 -6.46
CA LYS A 684 15.57 15.71 -5.39
C LYS A 684 14.74 15.01 -4.31
N LEU A 685 13.82 14.12 -4.68
CA LEU A 685 13.06 13.30 -3.72
C LEU A 685 14.00 12.39 -2.91
N GLY A 686 15.01 11.79 -3.56
CA GLY A 686 16.04 11.00 -2.90
C GLY A 686 16.85 11.80 -1.89
N GLU A 687 17.25 13.02 -2.23
CA GLU A 687 17.92 13.95 -1.31
C GLU A 687 17.03 14.28 -0.11
N ILE A 688 15.76 14.63 -0.34
CA ILE A 688 14.81 15.00 0.71
C ILE A 688 14.57 13.83 1.68
N ARG A 689 14.31 12.63 1.15
CA ARG A 689 14.07 11.44 1.98
C ARG A 689 15.30 11.06 2.79
N ASN A 690 16.47 10.96 2.16
CA ASN A 690 17.71 10.60 2.85
C ASN A 690 18.18 11.67 3.85
N GLY A 691 17.73 12.92 3.69
CA GLY A 691 18.02 14.03 4.60
C GLY A 691 17.04 14.18 5.76
N SER A 692 16.03 13.31 5.91
CA SER A 692 14.97 13.43 6.92
C SER A 692 14.76 12.12 7.68
N GLU A 693 14.93 12.18 9.00
CA GLU A 693 14.66 11.02 9.87
C GLU A 693 13.17 10.69 9.88
N ALA A 694 12.31 11.72 9.89
CA ALA A 694 10.87 11.56 9.78
C ALA A 694 10.45 10.76 8.54
N LEU A 695 11.05 11.00 7.38
CA LEU A 695 10.71 10.26 6.16
C LEU A 695 11.25 8.82 6.16
N MET A 696 12.46 8.61 6.69
CA MET A 696 13.10 7.28 6.72
C MET A 696 12.50 6.31 7.75
N SER A 697 12.15 6.79 8.95
CA SER A 697 11.77 5.93 10.08
C SER A 697 10.62 6.45 10.93
N GLY A 698 10.24 7.72 10.77
CA GLY A 698 9.27 8.39 11.63
C GLY A 698 7.84 7.90 11.48
N GLU A 699 7.01 8.26 12.46
CA GLU A 699 5.57 7.99 12.45
C GLU A 699 4.88 8.74 11.31
N ALA A 700 3.71 8.23 10.91
CA ALA A 700 2.91 8.83 9.84
C ALA A 700 1.49 9.16 10.32
N GLU A 701 1.00 10.31 9.87
CA GLU A 701 -0.40 10.70 9.94
C GLU A 701 -0.90 10.97 8.52
N PHE A 702 -2.06 10.43 8.19
CA PHE A 702 -2.69 10.57 6.88
C PHE A 702 -4.01 11.31 7.03
N SER A 703 -4.19 12.41 6.30
CA SER A 703 -5.45 13.15 6.27
C SER A 703 -5.78 13.62 4.86
N ALA A 704 -7.03 14.01 4.65
CA ALA A 704 -7.52 14.53 3.38
C ALA A 704 -8.30 15.81 3.64
N ALA A 705 -7.96 16.89 2.91
CA ALA A 705 -8.66 18.18 3.05
C ALA A 705 -9.90 18.28 2.15
N GLY A 706 -10.17 17.23 1.37
CA GLY A 706 -11.21 17.12 0.37
C GLY A 706 -10.87 15.96 -0.58
N PRO A 707 -11.72 15.66 -1.58
CA PRO A 707 -11.56 14.49 -2.44
C PRO A 707 -10.30 14.50 -3.31
N ASP A 708 -9.67 15.66 -3.49
CA ASP A 708 -8.53 15.83 -4.41
C ASP A 708 -7.21 16.15 -3.69
N VAL A 709 -7.22 16.31 -2.35
CA VAL A 709 -6.05 16.76 -1.59
C VAL A 709 -5.73 15.77 -0.48
N LEU A 710 -4.63 15.03 -0.65
CA LEU A 710 -4.04 14.16 0.36
C LEU A 710 -2.93 14.91 1.10
N ILE A 711 -2.88 14.75 2.42
CA ILE A 711 -1.83 15.29 3.29
C ILE A 711 -1.19 14.12 4.04
N ILE A 712 0.14 14.04 3.96
CA ILE A 712 0.95 13.06 4.68
C ILE A 712 1.87 13.83 5.62
N ARG A 713 1.70 13.65 6.93
CA ARG A 713 2.62 14.20 7.93
C ARG A 713 3.54 13.08 8.42
N ARG A 714 4.84 13.34 8.46
CA ARG A 714 5.86 12.44 8.97
C ARG A 714 6.62 13.12 10.09
N SER A 715 6.79 12.43 11.22
CA SER A 715 7.36 13.01 12.43
C SER A 715 8.40 12.09 13.05
N SER A 716 9.55 12.66 13.41
CA SER A 716 10.58 12.04 14.25
C SER A 716 10.89 12.95 15.45
N GLU A 717 11.80 12.52 16.33
CA GLU A 717 12.35 13.40 17.37
C GLU A 717 13.13 14.60 16.80
N SER A 718 13.65 14.48 15.57
CA SER A 718 14.58 15.46 14.99
C SER A 718 13.95 16.41 13.98
N ASP A 719 12.86 16.01 13.34
CA ASP A 719 12.19 16.77 12.31
C ASP A 719 10.73 16.36 12.10
N CYS A 720 9.96 17.26 11.51
CA CYS A 720 8.60 17.02 11.07
C CYS A 720 8.45 17.52 9.63
N ILE A 721 7.96 16.64 8.76
CA ILE A 721 7.73 16.88 7.35
C ILE A 721 6.23 16.79 7.07
N VAL A 722 5.71 17.67 6.22
CA VAL A 722 4.36 17.57 5.66
C VAL A 722 4.43 17.58 4.14
N CYS A 723 3.89 16.55 3.53
CA CYS A 723 3.74 16.41 2.08
C CYS A 723 2.29 16.65 1.74
N VAL A 724 2.01 17.56 0.80
CA VAL A 724 0.66 17.87 0.34
C VAL A 724 0.57 17.55 -1.14
N ILE A 725 -0.37 16.68 -1.50
CA ILE A 725 -0.58 16.20 -2.86
C ILE A 725 -1.93 16.71 -3.34
N ASN A 726 -1.92 17.68 -4.26
CA ASN A 726 -3.11 18.30 -4.82
C ASN A 726 -3.33 17.83 -6.26
N ARG A 727 -4.26 16.90 -6.44
CA ARG A 727 -4.71 16.46 -7.78
C ARG A 727 -5.79 17.38 -8.37
N GLY A 728 -6.33 18.29 -7.56
CA GLY A 728 -7.44 19.14 -7.92
C GLY A 728 -7.09 20.21 -8.94
N SER A 729 -8.13 20.86 -9.47
CA SER A 729 -8.01 21.98 -10.41
C SER A 729 -7.86 23.34 -9.74
N ALA A 730 -8.03 23.41 -8.41
CA ALA A 730 -7.91 24.61 -7.61
C ALA A 730 -6.65 24.59 -6.74
N GLU A 731 -6.12 25.76 -6.41
CA GLU A 731 -5.03 25.91 -5.45
C GLU A 731 -5.51 25.50 -4.04
N PHE A 732 -4.68 24.76 -3.32
CA PHE A 732 -4.89 24.43 -1.92
C PHE A 732 -3.95 25.25 -1.04
N LYS A 733 -4.39 25.64 0.16
CA LYS A 733 -3.55 26.35 1.13
C LYS A 733 -3.50 25.60 2.45
N LEU A 734 -2.32 25.07 2.78
CA LEU A 734 -2.00 24.54 4.10
C LEU A 734 -1.84 25.73 5.08
N ARG A 735 -2.72 25.81 6.08
CA ARG A 735 -2.78 26.92 7.04
C ARG A 735 -1.97 26.63 8.31
N GLU A 736 -0.69 26.33 8.13
CA GLU A 736 0.26 26.11 9.22
C GLU A 736 1.41 27.14 9.19
N SER A 737 1.91 27.50 10.38
CA SER A 737 3.05 28.40 10.54
C SER A 737 4.36 27.61 10.59
N GLY A 738 5.48 28.24 10.22
CA GLY A 738 6.81 27.60 10.30
C GLY A 738 7.12 26.62 9.16
N LEU A 739 6.47 26.78 8.01
CA LEU A 739 6.69 25.91 6.84
C LEU A 739 7.88 26.38 6.00
N VAL A 740 8.87 25.50 5.82
CA VAL A 740 10.00 25.69 4.89
C VAL A 740 9.87 24.69 3.73
N PRO A 741 9.77 25.14 2.47
CA PRO A 741 9.66 24.23 1.33
C PRO A 741 10.97 23.47 1.10
N LEU A 742 10.86 22.15 0.99
CA LEU A 742 11.92 21.23 0.56
C LEU A 742 11.76 20.82 -0.91
N LEU A 743 10.50 20.67 -1.36
CA LEU A 743 10.12 20.40 -2.74
C LEU A 743 9.08 21.43 -3.17
N GLY A 744 9.27 22.00 -4.36
CA GLY A 744 8.41 23.03 -4.92
C GLY A 744 8.89 24.45 -4.62
N CYS A 745 8.08 25.44 -4.98
CA CYS A 745 8.46 26.86 -4.99
C CYS A 745 7.68 27.70 -3.98
N SER A 746 6.64 27.10 -3.38
CA SER A 746 5.62 27.84 -2.66
C SER A 746 6.10 28.29 -1.29
N ARG A 747 5.90 29.58 -1.00
CA ARG A 747 6.11 30.16 0.32
C ARG A 747 4.74 30.36 0.96
N ASN A 748 4.59 30.00 2.23
CA ASN A 748 3.35 30.09 3.02
C ASN A 748 2.29 28.99 2.76
N GLY A 749 2.71 27.78 2.38
CA GLY A 749 1.85 26.60 2.34
C GLY A 749 0.86 26.54 1.18
N LEU A 750 1.03 27.34 0.11
CA LEU A 750 0.21 27.21 -1.10
C LEU A 750 0.64 25.98 -1.89
N VAL A 751 -0.30 25.25 -2.48
CA VAL A 751 -0.06 24.05 -3.27
C VAL A 751 -0.85 24.18 -4.57
N PRO A 752 -0.18 24.45 -5.70
CA PRO A 752 -0.85 24.66 -6.98
C PRO A 752 -1.72 23.48 -7.43
N PRO A 753 -2.65 23.70 -8.36
CA PRO A 753 -3.39 22.62 -9.02
C PRO A 753 -2.45 21.57 -9.63
N CYS A 754 -2.84 20.30 -9.59
CA CYS A 754 -2.09 19.17 -10.17
C CYS A 754 -0.61 19.16 -9.79
N SER A 755 -0.29 19.43 -8.51
CA SER A 755 1.07 19.50 -8.01
C SER A 755 1.20 18.92 -6.61
N ALA A 756 2.44 18.71 -6.18
CA ALA A 756 2.75 18.28 -4.83
C ALA A 756 3.92 19.09 -4.26
N GLU A 757 3.82 19.44 -2.98
CA GLU A 757 4.82 20.22 -2.25
C GLU A 757 5.22 19.46 -0.98
N ILE A 758 6.49 19.56 -0.59
CA ILE A 758 7.01 18.98 0.65
C ILE A 758 7.55 20.11 1.50
N PHE A 759 7.08 20.23 2.73
CA PHE A 759 7.53 21.24 3.69
C PHE A 759 8.14 20.59 4.93
N LYS A 760 9.15 21.25 5.50
CA LYS A 760 9.68 20.96 6.84
C LYS A 760 9.17 22.01 7.82
N PHE A 761 8.78 21.58 9.02
CA PHE A 761 8.50 22.50 10.12
C PHE A 761 9.79 23.01 10.75
N THR A 762 9.82 24.31 11.04
CA THR A 762 10.92 25.00 11.76
C THR A 762 10.68 25.10 13.25
#